data_AF-K3VPX8-F1
#
_entry.id   AF-K3VPX8-F1
#
_cell.length_a   1.000
_cell.length_b   1.000
_cell.length_c   1.000
_cell.angle_alpha   90.00
_cell.angle_beta   90.00
_cell.angle_gamma   90.00
#
_symmetry.space_group_name_H-M   'P 1'
#
loop_
_entity.id
_entity.type
_entity.pdbx_description
1 polymer ?
#
loop_
_entity_poly.entity_id
_entity_poly.type
_entity_poly.pdbx_seq_one_letter_code
_entity_poly.pdbx_strand_id
1 'polypeptide(L)'
;MNFFSNPVAPAHVETDQVIPLHVWDESPLYRRIALYNLKVFDDVLDPEKLRSSLETLVSQRTWRKLGGRLRKKDDGYLEYHIPVQFTKERPAIGYTHANLMDVTKDEHPIASRLPKPSSRPAIVGDPDETVDLACGPGCPTSIDDYLYTDQPLLGLHVVSFKDATLVTLHWLHIACDALGMKGLIDGWVRAMKGLEIPEQQGFDYDPLAELGKHPKEAHKLADQRMTTASLLTYAAWNGYSLARAKKETRMVCIPGWFMNKLRSTALKELAAAGVKDPFVTENDVLVAWWSKIAISHLPPDSDRPVTIQVGMSLRKSLEKDLLLPDKPFISNCFGFTNLLLSSKDLNRQSTGETALQMRIAVNEQRTREQVEAYQAMVLDSVAPLPVFFGNGNTYQISYSNWTQAELFSADFSAATVKPRDTPLYASYIGHCQVPFKFPEGFIIVGKDMSENTWFCSYRVAGLWDVVERELKAFQDIDSAHFAPLTCFNLFKTNSNSMESDLEAARLSYSQQDDVFCDGFLKNVLILTHDTSISDSVQGLLNSWGCSNAFLLSSSDQVSPGPYFFSSSGIYSAWRLYPDDYDAFVLSTTPSQTDVETYENLNASAFGSSSICIAVPSRMKVLPSSEKPLAGLRVGIKDLFHLKGVHTGCGNRAYRRLHAASTFSTTGVKKVVDLGGIIVGKTKTVEFGGSQEVIGDWCDYFYAFNARGDGYLASTGSSTGSAAGLAAYPWLDVTLGTDSGGSIRDPAVAHGIYGFRPSHDGKDTPDMLLPCGKFHTPGFLARSSRIMLKFGRHWLGAHPDIKRLNPTRILFPKEYHAENENVQAVADKWVTGLASWLGAERCDVSLEDIWDTTKPASLSKSFVETFKSTFINLTYHGFWTDLADFRDGYKNKFNENPYICKVLQMLWYVYTATSMDRGKSLSPDEVQQALDEIILHNNWFFENLLNDQKTIIVAPRYKLDYRDEYYPSPEKRNYVGWDSNLHASLSGAPNIIVPVGQCSYESHITGNAEIFPVSMSVIGPKGLDVALISLIHSYNTENELPESVLTGRQAFATS
;
A
#
# COMPACT_ATOMS: atom_id res chain seq x y z
N MET A 1 -17.04 -59.06 11.72
CA MET A 1 -15.98 -59.57 10.83
C MET A 1 -16.63 -60.48 9.79
N ASN A 2 -16.85 -59.98 8.57
CA ASN A 2 -17.11 -60.78 7.37
C ASN A 2 -15.90 -60.53 6.47
N PHE A 3 -14.92 -61.44 6.46
CA PHE A 3 -13.61 -61.21 5.83
C PHE A 3 -13.50 -61.76 4.39
N PHE A 4 -14.58 -62.27 3.77
CA PHE A 4 -14.50 -62.94 2.45
C PHE A 4 -15.71 -62.75 1.51
N SER A 5 -16.34 -61.57 1.49
CA SER A 5 -17.21 -61.20 0.36
C SER A 5 -16.62 -59.99 -0.34
N ASN A 6 -16.04 -60.17 -1.53
CA ASN A 6 -15.72 -59.05 -2.38
C ASN A 6 -17.02 -58.27 -2.64
N PRO A 7 -17.03 -56.93 -2.53
CA PRO A 7 -18.20 -56.14 -2.86
C PRO A 7 -18.61 -56.42 -4.31
N VAL A 8 -19.93 -56.59 -4.54
CA VAL A 8 -20.48 -56.85 -5.87
C VAL A 8 -20.54 -55.53 -6.62
N ALA A 9 -19.90 -55.45 -7.78
CA ALA A 9 -19.95 -54.25 -8.62
C ALA A 9 -21.39 -53.97 -9.08
N PRO A 10 -21.80 -52.69 -9.21
CA PRO A 10 -23.11 -52.34 -9.76
C PRO A 10 -23.30 -52.93 -11.16
N ALA A 11 -24.51 -53.40 -11.45
CA ALA A 11 -24.84 -53.89 -12.79
C ALA A 11 -24.60 -52.81 -13.85
N HIS A 12 -24.15 -53.22 -15.04
CA HIS A 12 -24.02 -52.32 -16.17
C HIS A 12 -25.42 -51.91 -16.64
N VAL A 13 -25.59 -50.61 -16.93
CA VAL A 13 -26.83 -50.06 -17.47
C VAL A 13 -26.66 -49.94 -18.97
N GLU A 14 -27.36 -50.77 -19.74
CA GLU A 14 -27.18 -50.90 -21.20
C GLU A 14 -27.35 -49.58 -21.97
N THR A 15 -28.12 -48.64 -21.42
CA THR A 15 -28.35 -47.34 -22.07
C THR A 15 -27.19 -46.37 -21.92
N ASP A 16 -26.24 -46.60 -21.01
CA ASP A 16 -25.18 -45.63 -20.72
C ASP A 16 -24.27 -45.40 -21.94
N GLN A 17 -23.84 -44.14 -22.13
CA GLN A 17 -22.79 -43.83 -23.08
C GLN A 17 -21.45 -44.26 -22.49
N VAL A 18 -20.82 -45.25 -23.12
CA VAL A 18 -19.52 -45.77 -22.69
C VAL A 18 -18.40 -45.07 -23.46
N ILE A 19 -17.45 -44.46 -22.75
CA ILE A 19 -16.24 -43.88 -23.34
C ILE A 19 -14.98 -44.39 -22.60
N PRO A 20 -13.86 -44.63 -23.30
CA PRO A 20 -12.63 -45.09 -22.65
C PRO A 20 -11.98 -43.97 -21.81
N LEU A 21 -11.16 -44.35 -20.84
CA LEU A 21 -10.24 -43.39 -20.22
C LEU A 21 -9.09 -43.08 -21.17
N HIS A 22 -8.58 -41.84 -21.10
CA HIS A 22 -7.39 -41.46 -21.86
C HIS A 22 -6.16 -42.22 -21.36
N VAL A 23 -5.21 -42.46 -22.26
CA VAL A 23 -4.03 -43.29 -21.98
C VAL A 23 -3.23 -42.80 -20.78
N TRP A 24 -3.17 -41.47 -20.59
CA TRP A 24 -2.46 -40.83 -19.48
C TRP A 24 -3.28 -40.69 -18.19
N ASP A 25 -4.60 -40.85 -18.27
CA ASP A 25 -5.49 -40.92 -17.11
C ASP A 25 -5.48 -42.34 -16.51
N GLU A 26 -5.20 -43.37 -17.32
CA GLU A 26 -5.17 -44.79 -16.93
C GLU A 26 -3.98 -45.20 -16.05
N SER A 27 -3.11 -44.28 -15.60
CA SER A 27 -1.93 -44.62 -14.77
C SER A 27 -2.33 -45.36 -13.49
N PRO A 28 -1.69 -46.50 -13.15
CA PRO A 28 -1.97 -47.25 -11.92
C PRO A 28 -1.79 -46.41 -10.65
N LEU A 29 -0.97 -45.36 -10.71
CA LEU A 29 -0.75 -44.43 -9.60
C LEU A 29 -1.96 -43.51 -9.40
N TYR A 30 -2.39 -42.80 -10.44
CA TYR A 30 -3.44 -41.79 -10.37
C TYR A 30 -4.83 -42.38 -10.12
N ARG A 31 -5.06 -43.63 -10.57
CA ARG A 31 -6.27 -44.40 -10.24
C ARG A 31 -6.55 -44.48 -8.75
N ARG A 32 -5.53 -44.41 -7.90
CA ARG A 32 -5.65 -44.64 -6.45
C ARG A 32 -5.66 -43.36 -5.62
N ILE A 33 -5.62 -42.19 -6.25
CA ILE A 33 -5.53 -40.91 -5.55
C ILE A 33 -6.89 -40.21 -5.63
N ALA A 34 -7.59 -40.15 -4.50
CA ALA A 34 -8.72 -39.25 -4.32
C ALA A 34 -8.20 -37.88 -3.84
N LEU A 35 -8.72 -36.82 -4.45
CA LEU A 35 -8.36 -35.43 -4.19
C LEU A 35 -9.56 -34.69 -3.61
N TYR A 36 -9.28 -33.87 -2.61
CA TYR A 36 -10.22 -32.93 -2.03
C TYR A 36 -9.66 -31.52 -2.12
N ASN A 37 -10.47 -30.59 -2.60
CA ASN A 37 -10.12 -29.18 -2.64
C ASN A 37 -11.15 -28.38 -1.83
N LEU A 38 -10.75 -28.00 -0.62
CA LEU A 38 -11.54 -27.21 0.31
C LEU A 38 -11.33 -25.73 0.01
N LYS A 39 -12.42 -24.97 -0.14
CA LYS A 39 -12.42 -23.50 -0.19
C LYS A 39 -13.19 -22.96 0.99
N VAL A 40 -12.63 -21.98 1.68
CA VAL A 40 -13.29 -21.26 2.77
C VAL A 40 -13.66 -19.87 2.28
N PHE A 41 -14.91 -19.49 2.47
CA PHE A 41 -15.42 -18.15 2.20
C PHE A 41 -15.93 -17.56 3.52
N ASP A 42 -15.45 -16.36 3.86
CA ASP A 42 -15.93 -15.61 5.03
C ASP A 42 -17.26 -14.88 4.72
N ASP A 43 -18.17 -15.60 4.07
CA ASP A 43 -19.54 -15.18 3.79
C ASP A 43 -20.45 -16.41 3.61
N VAL A 44 -21.76 -16.19 3.69
CA VAL A 44 -22.77 -17.23 3.54
C VAL A 44 -23.16 -17.36 2.06
N LEU A 45 -22.88 -18.53 1.47
CA LEU A 45 -23.24 -18.89 0.11
C LEU A 45 -24.49 -19.78 0.10
N ASP A 46 -25.29 -19.65 -0.96
CA ASP A 46 -26.45 -20.48 -1.25
C ASP A 46 -25.98 -21.88 -1.72
N PRO A 47 -26.19 -22.92 -0.89
CA PRO A 47 -25.74 -24.28 -1.20
C PRO A 47 -26.46 -24.89 -2.41
N GLU A 48 -27.70 -24.48 -2.71
CA GLU A 48 -28.45 -24.96 -3.87
C GLU A 48 -28.01 -24.24 -5.15
N LYS A 49 -27.67 -22.95 -5.07
CA LYS A 49 -27.04 -22.24 -6.20
C LYS A 49 -25.70 -22.86 -6.58
N LEU A 50 -24.87 -23.20 -5.59
CA LEU A 50 -23.59 -23.91 -5.79
C LEU A 50 -23.82 -25.27 -6.48
N ARG A 51 -24.77 -26.06 -5.98
CA ARG A 51 -25.10 -27.38 -6.51
C ARG A 51 -25.65 -27.32 -7.95
N SER A 52 -26.75 -26.59 -8.15
CA SER A 52 -27.48 -26.54 -9.42
C SER A 52 -26.63 -25.99 -10.57
N SER A 53 -25.75 -25.03 -10.29
CA SER A 53 -24.81 -24.50 -11.28
C SER A 53 -23.72 -25.52 -11.66
N LEU A 54 -23.24 -26.34 -10.71
CA LEU A 54 -22.28 -27.40 -11.01
C LEU A 54 -22.95 -28.54 -11.80
N GLU A 55 -24.19 -28.90 -11.45
CA GLU A 55 -25.01 -29.84 -12.24
C GLU A 55 -25.25 -29.31 -13.66
N THR A 56 -25.46 -28.01 -13.82
CA THR A 56 -25.60 -27.34 -15.14
C THR A 56 -24.34 -27.46 -15.98
N LEU A 57 -23.16 -27.29 -15.37
CA LEU A 57 -21.88 -27.49 -16.03
C LEU A 57 -21.69 -28.94 -16.48
N VAL A 58 -21.87 -29.90 -15.56
CA VAL A 58 -21.68 -31.33 -15.85
C VAL A 58 -22.69 -31.83 -16.90
N SER A 59 -23.87 -31.22 -16.99
CA SER A 59 -24.88 -31.57 -18.00
C SER A 59 -24.55 -31.07 -19.41
N GLN A 60 -23.57 -30.18 -19.58
CA GLN A 60 -23.13 -29.73 -20.91
C GLN A 60 -22.52 -30.89 -21.70
N ARG A 61 -22.83 -31.00 -23.00
CA ARG A 61 -22.48 -32.13 -23.88
C ARG A 61 -21.08 -32.70 -23.64
N THR A 62 -20.05 -31.86 -23.68
CA THR A 62 -18.66 -32.31 -23.58
C THR A 62 -18.19 -32.50 -22.14
N TRP A 63 -18.90 -32.00 -21.12
CA TRP A 63 -18.54 -32.05 -19.70
C TRP A 63 -19.06 -33.28 -18.95
N ARG A 64 -19.99 -34.02 -19.57
CA ARG A 64 -20.74 -35.14 -18.95
C ARG A 64 -19.87 -36.27 -18.40
N LYS A 65 -18.62 -36.39 -18.85
CA LYS A 65 -17.66 -37.38 -18.32
C LYS A 65 -17.42 -37.23 -16.81
N LEU A 66 -17.52 -36.01 -16.27
CA LEU A 66 -17.38 -35.76 -14.83
C LEU A 66 -18.54 -36.34 -13.99
N GLY A 67 -19.71 -36.53 -14.62
CA GLY A 67 -20.83 -37.27 -14.05
C GLY A 67 -20.83 -38.75 -14.41
N GLY A 68 -19.77 -39.25 -15.05
CA GLY A 68 -19.62 -40.67 -15.39
C GLY A 68 -19.40 -41.54 -14.16
N ARG A 69 -19.71 -42.82 -14.32
CA ARG A 69 -19.46 -43.89 -13.34
C ARG A 69 -18.30 -44.74 -13.83
N LEU A 70 -17.35 -45.06 -12.97
CA LEU A 70 -16.22 -45.89 -13.38
C LEU A 70 -16.62 -47.35 -13.37
N ARG A 71 -16.26 -48.06 -14.43
CA ARG A 71 -16.38 -49.51 -14.53
C ARG A 71 -15.05 -50.12 -14.94
N LYS A 72 -14.83 -51.35 -14.49
CA LYS A 72 -13.65 -52.13 -14.81
C LYS A 72 -14.02 -53.13 -15.91
N LYS A 73 -13.23 -53.14 -16.98
CA LYS A 73 -13.32 -54.11 -18.07
C LYS A 73 -12.72 -55.47 -17.67
N ASP A 74 -13.01 -56.49 -18.46
CA ASP A 74 -12.44 -57.84 -18.30
C ASP A 74 -10.90 -57.85 -18.43
N ASP A 75 -10.34 -56.92 -19.22
CA ASP A 75 -8.89 -56.72 -19.40
C ASP A 75 -8.23 -55.93 -18.25
N GLY A 76 -9.02 -55.43 -17.30
CA GLY A 76 -8.55 -54.66 -16.14
C GLY A 76 -8.40 -53.15 -16.34
N TYR A 77 -8.64 -52.63 -17.54
CA TYR A 77 -8.70 -51.19 -17.82
C TYR A 77 -10.03 -50.59 -17.35
N LEU A 78 -10.05 -49.27 -17.15
CA LEU A 78 -11.27 -48.56 -16.75
C LEU A 78 -11.95 -47.89 -17.94
N GLU A 79 -13.25 -47.66 -17.80
CA GLU A 79 -14.05 -46.86 -18.71
C GLU A 79 -15.10 -46.04 -17.96
N TYR A 80 -15.53 -44.95 -18.57
CA TYR A 80 -16.63 -44.13 -18.08
C TYR A 80 -17.95 -44.67 -18.63
N HIS A 81 -18.91 -44.91 -17.74
CA HIS A 81 -20.31 -45.18 -18.06
C HIS A 81 -21.11 -43.94 -17.71
N ILE A 82 -21.55 -43.21 -18.73
CA ILE A 82 -22.23 -41.90 -18.57
C ILE A 82 -23.74 -42.11 -18.76
N PRO A 83 -24.57 -41.81 -17.74
CA PRO A 83 -26.02 -41.84 -17.88
C PRO A 83 -26.51 -40.96 -19.04
N VAL A 84 -27.41 -41.48 -19.88
CA VAL A 84 -28.05 -40.71 -20.98
C VAL A 84 -28.82 -39.52 -20.44
N GLN A 85 -29.38 -39.65 -19.24
CA GLN A 85 -29.97 -38.57 -18.47
C GLN A 85 -29.56 -38.72 -17.01
N PHE A 86 -29.14 -37.62 -16.38
CA PHE A 86 -28.91 -37.60 -14.94
C PHE A 86 -30.25 -37.54 -14.20
N THR A 87 -30.50 -38.50 -13.31
CA THR A 87 -31.72 -38.59 -12.50
C THR A 87 -31.42 -38.35 -11.03
N LYS A 88 -32.43 -38.39 -10.16
CA LYS A 88 -32.22 -38.30 -8.71
C LYS A 88 -31.42 -39.50 -8.18
N GLU A 89 -31.62 -40.67 -8.76
CA GLU A 89 -30.94 -41.93 -8.41
C GLU A 89 -29.52 -41.98 -8.98
N ARG A 90 -29.31 -41.43 -10.18
CA ARG A 90 -28.00 -41.33 -10.84
C ARG A 90 -27.67 -39.87 -11.15
N PRO A 91 -27.34 -39.07 -10.13
CA PRO A 91 -27.15 -37.63 -10.29
C PRO A 91 -25.87 -37.30 -11.07
N ALA A 92 -25.84 -36.07 -11.60
CA ALA A 92 -24.71 -35.52 -12.33
C ALA A 92 -23.46 -35.35 -11.45
N ILE A 93 -23.66 -35.03 -10.17
CA ILE A 93 -22.60 -34.90 -9.16
C ILE A 93 -23.01 -35.58 -7.86
N GLY A 94 -22.02 -35.97 -7.06
CA GLY A 94 -22.23 -36.32 -5.66
C GLY A 94 -22.50 -35.03 -4.89
N TYR A 95 -23.47 -35.03 -3.99
CA TYR A 95 -23.79 -33.82 -3.23
C TYR A 95 -24.15 -34.13 -1.78
N THR A 96 -23.53 -33.41 -0.86
CA THR A 96 -23.88 -33.41 0.56
C THR A 96 -23.80 -32.00 1.12
N HIS A 97 -24.70 -31.67 2.06
CA HIS A 97 -24.74 -30.37 2.73
C HIS A 97 -24.87 -30.55 4.23
N ALA A 98 -23.96 -29.93 4.99
CA ALA A 98 -24.04 -29.80 6.43
C ALA A 98 -24.49 -28.38 6.79
N ASN A 99 -25.65 -28.26 7.43
CA ASN A 99 -26.19 -26.98 7.86
C ASN A 99 -25.86 -26.75 9.34
N LEU A 100 -24.94 -25.81 9.60
CA LEU A 100 -24.45 -25.41 10.93
C LEU A 100 -24.70 -23.91 11.17
N MET A 101 -25.79 -23.36 10.63
CA MET A 101 -26.12 -21.92 10.69
C MET A 101 -26.36 -21.39 12.12
N ASP A 102 -26.46 -22.26 13.12
CA ASP A 102 -26.62 -21.90 14.54
C ASP A 102 -25.29 -21.54 15.22
N VAL A 103 -24.15 -21.85 14.61
CA VAL A 103 -22.80 -21.57 15.14
C VAL A 103 -21.95 -20.81 14.13
N THR A 104 -21.04 -19.96 14.62
CA THR A 104 -20.03 -19.33 13.76
C THR A 104 -18.90 -20.32 13.45
N LYS A 105 -18.17 -20.08 12.36
CA LYS A 105 -16.99 -20.88 11.96
C LYS A 105 -15.96 -20.98 13.10
N ASP A 106 -15.73 -19.87 13.81
CA ASP A 106 -14.70 -19.79 14.85
C ASP A 106 -15.15 -20.41 16.19
N GLU A 107 -16.45 -20.64 16.42
CA GLU A 107 -16.98 -21.39 17.56
C GLU A 107 -16.96 -22.92 17.34
N HIS A 108 -16.92 -23.37 16.09
CA HIS A 108 -16.94 -24.80 15.77
C HIS A 108 -15.58 -25.47 16.06
N PRO A 109 -15.53 -26.62 16.77
CA PRO A 109 -14.29 -27.19 17.31
C PRO A 109 -13.24 -27.62 16.26
N ILE A 110 -13.68 -27.94 15.04
CA ILE A 110 -12.82 -28.29 13.91
C ILE A 110 -12.52 -27.05 13.04
N ALA A 111 -13.55 -26.35 12.56
CA ALA A 111 -13.42 -25.18 11.69
C ALA A 111 -12.60 -24.03 12.32
N SER A 112 -12.59 -23.87 13.64
CA SER A 112 -11.76 -22.86 14.33
C SER A 112 -10.25 -23.09 14.19
N ARG A 113 -9.84 -24.30 13.77
CA ARG A 113 -8.44 -24.69 13.52
C ARG A 113 -8.04 -24.58 12.05
N LEU A 114 -8.93 -24.10 11.18
CA LEU A 114 -8.58 -23.82 9.80
C LEU A 114 -7.36 -22.89 9.74
N PRO A 115 -6.36 -23.17 8.89
CA PRO A 115 -5.17 -22.34 8.79
C PRO A 115 -5.50 -20.87 8.52
N LYS A 116 -4.80 -19.98 9.24
CA LYS A 116 -4.93 -18.52 9.10
C LYS A 116 -3.66 -17.93 8.49
N PRO A 117 -3.75 -16.80 7.76
CA PRO A 117 -2.58 -16.12 7.23
C PRO A 117 -1.58 -15.78 8.34
N SER A 118 -0.29 -15.81 8.00
CA SER A 118 0.79 -15.43 8.90
C SER A 118 1.51 -14.19 8.37
N SER A 119 1.96 -13.31 9.27
CA SER A 119 2.79 -12.15 8.89
C SER A 119 4.24 -12.51 8.54
N ARG A 120 4.64 -13.76 8.78
CA ARG A 120 5.97 -14.35 8.54
C ARG A 120 5.88 -15.76 7.95
N PRO A 121 6.94 -16.31 7.31
CA PRO A 121 6.95 -17.71 6.89
C PRO A 121 6.75 -18.63 8.08
N ALA A 122 5.65 -19.41 8.08
CA ALA A 122 5.30 -20.25 9.22
C ALA A 122 4.49 -21.48 8.82
N ILE A 123 4.60 -22.52 9.64
CA ILE A 123 3.63 -23.60 9.69
C ILE A 123 2.39 -23.05 10.40
N VAL A 124 1.23 -23.08 9.73
CA VAL A 124 0.01 -22.37 10.17
C VAL A 124 -1.18 -23.30 10.45
N GLY A 125 -0.99 -24.61 10.30
CA GLY A 125 -1.99 -25.61 10.69
C GLY A 125 -1.74 -26.99 10.09
N ASP A 126 -2.64 -27.91 10.41
CA ASP A 126 -2.65 -29.28 9.90
C ASP A 126 -3.95 -29.53 9.13
N PRO A 127 -3.89 -29.63 7.78
CA PRO A 127 -5.04 -29.97 6.95
C PRO A 127 -5.77 -31.25 7.37
N ASP A 128 -5.07 -32.24 7.96
CA ASP A 128 -5.68 -33.50 8.37
C ASP A 128 -6.67 -33.32 9.52
N GLU A 129 -6.49 -32.31 10.38
CA GLU A 129 -7.43 -32.01 11.46
C GLU A 129 -8.79 -31.52 10.94
N THR A 130 -8.84 -31.07 9.68
CA THR A 130 -10.05 -30.50 9.07
C THR A 130 -10.69 -31.43 8.04
N VAL A 131 -10.08 -32.59 7.75
CA VAL A 131 -10.55 -33.54 6.73
C VAL A 131 -11.96 -34.04 7.01
N ASP A 132 -12.30 -34.37 8.26
CA ASP A 132 -13.63 -34.89 8.61
C ASP A 132 -14.74 -33.84 8.36
N LEU A 133 -14.41 -32.56 8.50
CA LEU A 133 -15.34 -31.46 8.19
C LEU A 133 -15.37 -31.17 6.69
N ALA A 134 -14.23 -31.28 6.00
CA ALA A 134 -14.12 -31.01 4.58
C ALA A 134 -14.72 -32.14 3.71
N CYS A 135 -14.61 -33.39 4.17
CA CYS A 135 -15.09 -34.59 3.54
C CYS A 135 -16.37 -35.04 4.25
N GLY A 136 -17.52 -34.63 3.72
CA GLY A 136 -18.81 -35.00 4.29
C GLY A 136 -19.09 -36.51 4.29
N PRO A 137 -20.25 -36.92 4.83
CA PRO A 137 -20.64 -38.34 4.90
C PRO A 137 -20.62 -39.02 3.52
N GLY A 138 -19.94 -40.17 3.42
CA GLY A 138 -19.89 -40.96 2.17
C GLY A 138 -18.96 -40.40 1.10
N CYS A 139 -18.10 -39.44 1.44
CA CYS A 139 -17.05 -38.94 0.54
C CYS A 139 -16.10 -40.09 0.12
N PRO A 140 -15.90 -40.35 -1.18
CA PRO A 140 -15.02 -41.41 -1.65
C PRO A 140 -13.56 -41.19 -1.25
N THR A 141 -12.89 -42.23 -0.77
CA THR A 141 -11.49 -42.21 -0.29
C THR A 141 -10.56 -43.12 -1.09
N SER A 142 -11.12 -44.01 -1.90
CA SER A 142 -10.39 -44.96 -2.72
C SER A 142 -11.08 -45.17 -4.06
N ILE A 143 -10.40 -45.80 -5.01
CA ILE A 143 -11.01 -46.19 -6.29
C ILE A 143 -12.16 -47.17 -6.11
N ASP A 144 -12.09 -48.04 -5.09
CA ASP A 144 -13.11 -49.05 -4.82
C ASP A 144 -14.45 -48.40 -4.48
N ASP A 145 -14.42 -47.23 -3.83
CA ASP A 145 -15.62 -46.44 -3.56
C ASP A 145 -16.32 -46.01 -4.86
N TYR A 146 -15.60 -45.83 -5.97
CA TYR A 146 -16.19 -45.51 -7.28
C TYR A 146 -16.53 -46.75 -8.12
N LEU A 147 -15.81 -47.86 -7.95
CA LEU A 147 -16.03 -49.09 -8.71
C LEU A 147 -17.19 -49.92 -8.18
N TYR A 148 -17.37 -49.94 -6.86
CA TYR A 148 -18.37 -50.76 -6.18
C TYR A 148 -19.58 -49.96 -5.71
N THR A 149 -19.61 -48.65 -5.96
CA THR A 149 -20.80 -47.83 -5.81
C THR A 149 -21.16 -47.18 -7.15
N ASP A 150 -22.43 -46.83 -7.32
CA ASP A 150 -22.88 -46.13 -8.52
C ASP A 150 -22.76 -44.60 -8.34
N GLN A 151 -21.63 -44.12 -7.81
CA GLN A 151 -21.38 -42.70 -7.57
C GLN A 151 -20.66 -42.00 -8.75
N PRO A 152 -21.00 -40.72 -9.02
CA PRO A 152 -20.33 -39.92 -10.04
C PRO A 152 -18.87 -39.66 -9.68
N LEU A 153 -18.05 -39.41 -10.70
CA LEU A 153 -16.63 -39.08 -10.53
C LEU A 153 -16.40 -37.77 -9.76
N LEU A 154 -17.24 -36.75 -9.98
CA LEU A 154 -17.17 -35.46 -9.31
C LEU A 154 -18.23 -35.35 -8.20
N GLY A 155 -17.84 -34.82 -7.05
CA GLY A 155 -18.79 -34.44 -6.01
C GLY A 155 -18.47 -33.12 -5.32
N LEU A 156 -19.48 -32.63 -4.60
CA LEU A 156 -19.53 -31.35 -3.91
C LEU A 156 -20.03 -31.57 -2.49
N HIS A 157 -19.25 -31.11 -1.52
CA HIS A 157 -19.67 -31.00 -0.12
C HIS A 157 -19.72 -29.52 0.28
N VAL A 158 -20.81 -29.11 0.91
CA VAL A 158 -20.96 -27.73 1.43
C VAL A 158 -21.20 -27.79 2.93
N VAL A 159 -20.53 -26.92 3.69
CA VAL A 159 -20.84 -26.66 5.11
C VAL A 159 -21.17 -25.19 5.27
N SER A 160 -22.39 -24.90 5.73
CA SER A 160 -22.86 -23.53 5.97
C SER A 160 -22.79 -23.19 7.45
N PHE A 161 -22.03 -22.17 7.81
CA PHE A 161 -21.98 -21.57 9.14
C PHE A 161 -22.75 -20.26 9.15
N LYS A 162 -23.03 -19.73 10.35
CA LYS A 162 -23.71 -18.45 10.52
C LYS A 162 -23.04 -17.28 9.77
N ASP A 163 -21.72 -17.33 9.64
CA ASP A 163 -20.86 -16.25 9.14
C ASP A 163 -19.91 -16.68 7.99
N ALA A 164 -19.94 -17.93 7.56
CA ALA A 164 -19.00 -18.46 6.57
C ALA A 164 -19.54 -19.69 5.82
N THR A 165 -18.90 -20.04 4.71
CA THR A 165 -19.20 -21.26 3.95
C THR A 165 -17.92 -22.00 3.58
N LEU A 166 -17.90 -23.31 3.83
CA LEU A 166 -16.88 -24.22 3.31
C LEU A 166 -17.45 -24.93 2.08
N VAL A 167 -16.67 -24.95 1.00
CA VAL A 167 -17.03 -25.56 -0.28
C VAL A 167 -15.92 -26.53 -0.68
N THR A 168 -16.20 -27.83 -0.67
CA THR A 168 -15.24 -28.87 -1.03
C THR A 168 -15.65 -29.54 -2.33
N LEU A 169 -14.75 -29.55 -3.32
CA LEU A 169 -14.84 -30.45 -4.47
C LEU A 169 -14.03 -31.71 -4.21
N HIS A 170 -14.56 -32.86 -4.60
CA HIS A 170 -13.87 -34.15 -4.51
C HIS A 170 -13.94 -34.95 -5.80
N TRP A 171 -12.84 -35.61 -6.18
CA TRP A 171 -12.73 -36.42 -7.38
C TRP A 171 -11.55 -37.41 -7.31
N LEU A 172 -11.50 -38.40 -8.20
CA LEU A 172 -10.28 -39.18 -8.43
C LEU A 172 -9.35 -38.45 -9.40
N HIS A 173 -8.04 -38.46 -9.13
CA HIS A 173 -7.02 -37.77 -9.94
C HIS A 173 -7.07 -38.10 -11.44
N ILE A 174 -7.63 -39.25 -11.84
CA ILE A 174 -7.91 -39.60 -13.25
C ILE A 174 -8.80 -38.57 -13.97
N ALA A 175 -9.58 -37.76 -13.25
CA ALA A 175 -10.50 -36.80 -13.86
C ALA A 175 -9.76 -35.59 -14.42
N CYS A 176 -8.81 -35.04 -13.66
CA CYS A 176 -8.01 -33.91 -14.08
C CYS A 176 -6.84 -33.61 -13.14
N ASP A 177 -5.82 -32.97 -13.71
CA ASP A 177 -4.76 -32.27 -12.98
C ASP A 177 -5.20 -30.86 -12.51
N ALA A 178 -4.28 -30.09 -11.91
CA ALA A 178 -4.57 -28.77 -11.37
C ALA A 178 -5.08 -27.74 -12.39
N LEU A 179 -4.61 -27.77 -13.65
CA LEU A 179 -5.10 -26.84 -14.67
C LEU A 179 -6.40 -27.33 -15.31
N GLY A 180 -6.64 -28.65 -15.33
CA GLY A 180 -7.97 -29.16 -15.61
C GLY A 180 -8.97 -28.73 -14.53
N MET A 181 -8.55 -28.72 -13.25
CA MET A 181 -9.36 -28.16 -12.16
C MET A 181 -9.60 -26.65 -12.34
N LYS A 182 -8.63 -25.86 -12.82
CA LYS A 182 -8.87 -24.46 -13.21
C LYS A 182 -10.02 -24.38 -14.22
N GLY A 183 -9.95 -25.16 -15.30
CA GLY A 183 -11.01 -25.21 -16.31
C GLY A 183 -12.38 -25.58 -15.72
N LEU A 184 -12.41 -26.54 -14.79
CA LEU A 184 -13.61 -26.93 -14.05
C LEU A 184 -14.20 -25.76 -13.23
N ILE A 185 -13.37 -25.05 -12.48
CA ILE A 185 -13.81 -23.92 -11.65
C ILE A 185 -14.26 -22.74 -12.51
N ASP A 186 -13.52 -22.41 -13.57
CA ASP A 186 -13.88 -21.33 -14.51
C ASP A 186 -15.22 -21.63 -15.19
N GLY A 187 -15.43 -22.89 -15.61
CA GLY A 187 -16.71 -23.36 -16.15
C GLY A 187 -17.84 -23.28 -15.11
N TRP A 188 -17.56 -23.61 -13.85
CA TRP A 188 -18.55 -23.58 -12.77
C TRP A 188 -18.95 -22.13 -12.41
N VAL A 189 -17.98 -21.22 -12.33
CA VAL A 189 -18.23 -19.78 -12.12
C VAL A 189 -19.06 -19.20 -13.27
N ARG A 190 -18.78 -19.57 -14.52
CA ARG A 190 -19.62 -19.18 -15.67
C ARG A 190 -21.05 -19.70 -15.53
N ALA A 191 -21.22 -20.97 -15.18
CA ALA A 191 -22.54 -21.56 -14.95
C ALA A 191 -23.31 -20.85 -13.82
N MET A 192 -22.63 -20.52 -12.70
CA MET A 192 -23.22 -19.75 -11.60
C MET A 192 -23.73 -18.38 -12.05
N LYS A 193 -22.95 -17.70 -12.90
CA LYS A 193 -23.26 -16.38 -13.45
C LYS A 193 -24.21 -16.41 -14.66
N GLY A 194 -24.63 -17.59 -15.12
CA GLY A 194 -25.48 -17.73 -16.31
C GLY A 194 -24.77 -17.33 -17.61
N LEU A 195 -23.44 -17.41 -17.65
CA LEU A 195 -22.63 -17.11 -18.82
C LEU A 195 -22.44 -18.36 -19.70
N GLU A 196 -22.05 -18.14 -20.95
CA GLU A 196 -21.72 -19.23 -21.88
C GLU A 196 -20.58 -20.10 -21.33
N ILE A 197 -20.81 -21.42 -21.35
CA ILE A 197 -19.87 -22.44 -20.90
C ILE A 197 -19.12 -22.98 -22.12
N PRO A 198 -17.78 -22.85 -22.19
CA PRO A 198 -17.02 -23.34 -23.34
C PRO A 198 -17.08 -24.88 -23.43
N GLU A 199 -17.13 -25.42 -24.64
CA GLU A 199 -16.99 -26.86 -24.84
C GLU A 199 -15.55 -27.31 -24.53
N GLN A 200 -15.40 -28.40 -23.77
CA GLN A 200 -14.08 -29.03 -23.60
C GLN A 200 -13.68 -29.85 -24.82
N GLN A 201 -12.37 -29.98 -25.03
CA GLN A 201 -11.77 -30.92 -25.98
C GLN A 201 -11.45 -32.26 -25.29
N GLY A 202 -11.31 -33.33 -26.08
CA GLY A 202 -11.00 -34.66 -25.54
C GLY A 202 -12.14 -35.27 -24.72
N PHE A 203 -13.35 -35.23 -25.26
CA PHE A 203 -14.51 -35.92 -24.67
C PHE A 203 -14.77 -37.27 -25.35
N ASP A 204 -14.81 -37.29 -26.68
CA ASP A 204 -15.07 -38.46 -27.53
C ASP A 204 -13.83 -38.97 -28.28
N TYR A 205 -12.67 -38.34 -28.05
CA TYR A 205 -11.36 -38.75 -28.58
C TYR A 205 -10.26 -38.42 -27.55
N ASP A 206 -9.13 -39.11 -27.62
CA ASP A 206 -7.96 -38.82 -26.78
C ASP A 206 -6.94 -37.97 -27.57
N PRO A 207 -6.79 -36.65 -27.30
CA PRO A 207 -5.83 -35.81 -28.01
C PRO A 207 -4.37 -36.18 -27.72
N LEU A 208 -4.11 -36.93 -26.64
CA LEU A 208 -2.77 -37.30 -26.20
C LEU A 208 -2.40 -38.74 -26.57
N ALA A 209 -3.23 -39.42 -27.38
CA ALA A 209 -3.05 -40.82 -27.74
C ALA A 209 -1.71 -41.10 -28.45
N GLU A 210 -1.17 -40.13 -29.18
CA GLU A 210 0.10 -40.24 -29.92
C GLU A 210 1.32 -39.69 -29.15
N LEU A 211 1.11 -39.07 -28.00
CA LEU A 211 2.18 -38.48 -27.20
C LEU A 211 3.15 -39.57 -26.71
N GLY A 212 4.45 -39.38 -26.94
CA GLY A 212 5.52 -40.29 -26.52
C GLY A 212 5.78 -41.45 -27.47
N LYS A 213 5.03 -41.59 -28.57
CA LYS A 213 5.26 -42.66 -29.55
C LYS A 213 6.34 -42.32 -30.58
N HIS A 214 6.63 -41.02 -30.78
CA HIS A 214 7.47 -40.55 -31.89
C HIS A 214 8.62 -39.64 -31.41
N PRO A 215 9.49 -40.10 -30.48
CA PRO A 215 10.59 -39.28 -29.98
C PRO A 215 11.61 -38.98 -31.09
N LYS A 216 11.89 -37.69 -31.32
CA LYS A 216 12.88 -37.22 -32.31
C LYS A 216 14.29 -37.09 -31.74
N GLU A 217 14.40 -37.01 -30.43
CA GLU A 217 15.65 -36.90 -29.69
C GLU A 217 15.58 -37.67 -28.38
N ALA A 218 16.72 -37.96 -27.78
CA ALA A 218 16.76 -38.53 -26.43
C ALA A 218 16.44 -37.45 -25.39
N HIS A 219 15.79 -37.86 -24.29
CA HIS A 219 15.55 -36.95 -23.18
C HIS A 219 16.88 -36.50 -22.56
N LYS A 220 16.97 -35.24 -22.13
CA LYS A 220 18.17 -34.59 -21.59
C LYS A 220 18.82 -35.38 -20.45
N LEU A 221 18.02 -36.09 -19.68
CA LEU A 221 18.44 -36.89 -18.52
C LEU A 221 18.38 -38.40 -18.77
N ALA A 222 18.28 -38.86 -20.03
CA ALA A 222 18.15 -40.28 -20.36
C ALA A 222 19.26 -41.14 -19.72
N ASP A 223 20.51 -40.67 -19.78
CA ASP A 223 21.68 -41.38 -19.21
C ASP A 223 21.70 -41.39 -17.67
N GLN A 224 20.86 -40.58 -17.03
CA GLN A 224 20.73 -40.49 -15.58
C GLN A 224 19.47 -41.20 -15.06
N ARG A 225 18.74 -41.92 -15.92
CA ARG A 225 17.61 -42.77 -15.52
C ARG A 225 18.08 -43.85 -14.56
N MET A 226 17.36 -44.06 -13.46
CA MET A 226 17.66 -45.16 -12.55
C MET A 226 17.56 -46.51 -13.27
N THR A 227 18.58 -47.36 -13.09
CA THR A 227 18.50 -48.76 -13.52
C THR A 227 17.47 -49.53 -12.68
N THR A 228 16.96 -50.66 -13.19
CA THR A 228 16.01 -51.52 -12.46
C THR A 228 16.51 -51.90 -11.06
N ALA A 229 17.81 -52.22 -10.93
CA ALA A 229 18.41 -52.53 -9.63
C ALA A 229 18.45 -51.32 -8.67
N SER A 230 18.78 -50.13 -9.18
CA SER A 230 18.73 -48.88 -8.42
C SER A 230 17.32 -48.55 -7.97
N LEU A 231 16.33 -48.72 -8.86
CA LEU A 231 14.92 -48.46 -8.57
C LEU A 231 14.38 -49.40 -7.48
N LEU A 232 14.72 -50.70 -7.54
CA LEU A 232 14.35 -51.66 -6.49
C LEU A 232 14.97 -51.30 -5.14
N THR A 233 16.23 -50.87 -5.13
CA THR A 233 16.92 -50.40 -3.93
C THR A 233 16.25 -49.15 -3.34
N TYR A 234 15.95 -48.17 -4.20
CA TYR A 234 15.23 -46.95 -3.82
C TYR A 234 13.83 -47.28 -3.27
N ALA A 235 13.09 -48.16 -3.94
CA ALA A 235 11.76 -48.59 -3.53
C ALA A 235 11.77 -49.36 -2.20
N ALA A 236 12.77 -50.22 -1.97
CA ALA A 236 12.91 -50.95 -0.71
C ALA A 236 13.20 -50.00 0.46
N TRP A 237 14.10 -49.03 0.29
CA TRP A 237 14.42 -48.04 1.31
C TRP A 237 13.22 -47.13 1.63
N ASN A 238 12.59 -46.59 0.59
CA ASN A 238 11.39 -45.77 0.77
C ASN A 238 10.23 -46.59 1.36
N GLY A 239 10.03 -47.83 0.93
CA GLY A 239 9.04 -48.75 1.47
C GLY A 239 9.26 -49.04 2.96
N TYR A 240 10.50 -49.25 3.38
CA TYR A 240 10.86 -49.41 4.79
C TYR A 240 10.58 -48.14 5.60
N SER A 241 10.96 -46.96 5.08
CA SER A 241 10.65 -45.66 5.72
C SER A 241 9.13 -45.44 5.83
N LEU A 242 8.39 -45.72 4.75
CA LEU A 242 6.93 -45.63 4.67
C LEU A 242 6.21 -46.53 5.68
N ALA A 243 6.75 -47.72 5.96
CA ALA A 243 6.13 -48.68 6.88
C ALA A 243 6.41 -48.37 8.36
N ARG A 244 7.51 -47.68 8.69
CA ARG A 244 7.97 -47.49 10.07
C ARG A 244 7.76 -46.09 10.63
N ALA A 245 7.67 -45.07 9.77
CA ALA A 245 7.57 -43.69 10.18
C ALA A 245 6.13 -43.15 10.07
N LYS A 246 5.63 -42.52 11.13
CA LYS A 246 4.38 -41.74 11.08
C LYS A 246 4.57 -40.57 10.11
N LYS A 247 3.55 -40.25 9.31
CA LYS A 247 3.56 -39.08 8.41
C LYS A 247 2.74 -37.95 9.01
N GLU A 248 3.17 -36.74 8.74
CA GLU A 248 2.49 -35.51 9.17
C GLU A 248 2.27 -34.61 7.98
N THR A 249 1.04 -34.11 7.87
CA THR A 249 0.67 -33.06 6.93
C THR A 249 0.75 -31.71 7.62
N ARG A 250 1.31 -30.71 6.95
CA ARG A 250 1.30 -29.33 7.45
C ARG A 250 0.98 -28.36 6.34
N MET A 251 0.29 -27.29 6.70
CA MET A 251 0.08 -26.12 5.86
C MET A 251 1.12 -25.06 6.21
N VAL A 252 1.79 -24.53 5.20
CA VAL A 252 2.77 -23.44 5.33
C VAL A 252 2.25 -22.21 4.60
N CYS A 253 2.34 -21.06 5.27
CA CYS A 253 2.02 -19.75 4.71
C CYS A 253 3.32 -18.95 4.61
N ILE A 254 3.65 -18.48 3.40
CA ILE A 254 4.77 -17.56 3.16
C ILE A 254 4.20 -16.21 2.72
N PRO A 255 4.42 -15.12 3.47
CA PRO A 255 3.90 -13.81 3.11
C PRO A 255 4.44 -13.29 1.78
N GLY A 256 3.61 -12.53 1.05
CA GLY A 256 3.99 -11.97 -0.25
C GLY A 256 5.24 -11.07 -0.20
N TRP A 257 5.38 -10.26 0.85
CA TRP A 257 6.57 -9.43 1.06
C TRP A 257 7.85 -10.28 1.21
N PHE A 258 7.76 -11.44 1.87
CA PHE A 258 8.92 -12.31 2.09
C PHE A 258 9.30 -13.04 0.80
N MET A 259 8.33 -13.48 0.02
CA MET A 259 8.57 -14.02 -1.32
C MET A 259 9.26 -13.01 -2.23
N ASN A 260 8.84 -11.73 -2.18
CA ASN A 260 9.50 -10.65 -2.89
C ASN A 260 10.94 -10.45 -2.42
N LYS A 261 11.19 -10.43 -1.10
CA LYS A 261 12.53 -10.34 -0.51
C LYS A 261 13.42 -11.50 -0.97
N LEU A 262 12.95 -12.75 -0.89
CA LEU A 262 13.68 -13.93 -1.35
C LEU A 262 14.06 -13.81 -2.83
N ARG A 263 13.12 -13.40 -3.68
CA ARG A 263 13.39 -13.24 -5.11
C ARG A 263 14.39 -12.12 -5.39
N SER A 264 14.26 -10.97 -4.73
CA SER A 264 15.22 -9.87 -4.85
C SER A 264 16.62 -10.28 -4.37
N THR A 265 16.74 -11.05 -3.29
CA THR A 265 18.01 -11.59 -2.81
C THR A 265 18.62 -12.55 -3.83
N ALA A 266 17.84 -13.50 -4.36
CA ALA A 266 18.30 -14.44 -5.38
C ALA A 266 18.82 -13.71 -6.64
N LEU A 267 18.15 -12.63 -7.09
CA LEU A 267 18.62 -11.83 -8.22
C LEU A 267 19.94 -11.09 -7.92
N LYS A 268 20.12 -10.59 -6.68
CA LYS A 268 21.38 -9.98 -6.24
C LYS A 268 22.52 -10.99 -6.17
N GLU A 269 22.27 -12.19 -5.66
CA GLU A 269 23.24 -13.29 -5.62
C GLU A 269 23.72 -13.64 -7.03
N LEU A 270 22.79 -13.75 -7.99
CA LEU A 270 23.12 -14.02 -9.39
C LEU A 270 23.90 -12.89 -10.06
N ALA A 271 23.53 -11.63 -9.80
CA ALA A 271 24.27 -10.47 -10.30
C ALA A 271 25.70 -10.43 -9.72
N ALA A 272 25.87 -10.74 -8.43
CA ALA A 272 27.18 -10.83 -7.79
C ALA A 272 28.02 -11.99 -8.34
N ALA A 273 27.39 -13.09 -8.75
CA ALA A 273 28.03 -14.21 -9.44
C ALA A 273 28.36 -13.91 -10.93
N GLY A 274 28.11 -12.69 -11.42
CA GLY A 274 28.45 -12.27 -12.78
C GLY A 274 27.45 -12.69 -13.86
N VAL A 275 26.24 -13.14 -13.48
CA VAL A 275 25.18 -13.46 -14.45
C VAL A 275 24.60 -12.16 -15.01
N LYS A 276 24.69 -11.98 -16.33
CA LYS A 276 24.14 -10.82 -17.03
C LYS A 276 22.62 -10.93 -17.14
N ASP A 277 21.90 -9.88 -16.74
CA ASP A 277 20.44 -9.79 -16.80
C ASP A 277 19.72 -11.02 -16.20
N PRO A 278 19.99 -11.37 -14.92
CA PRO A 278 19.51 -12.63 -14.35
C PRO A 278 17.97 -12.65 -14.28
N PHE A 279 17.37 -13.76 -14.73
CA PHE A 279 15.93 -13.98 -14.66
C PHE A 279 15.61 -15.28 -13.95
N VAL A 280 14.89 -15.17 -12.83
CA VAL A 280 14.25 -16.29 -12.12
C VAL A 280 12.83 -15.88 -11.71
N THR A 281 11.93 -16.86 -11.71
CA THR A 281 10.55 -16.69 -11.23
C THR A 281 10.46 -16.94 -9.73
N GLU A 282 9.36 -16.51 -9.11
CA GLU A 282 9.08 -16.81 -7.71
C GLU A 282 9.05 -18.32 -7.44
N ASN A 283 8.53 -19.13 -8.37
CA ASN A 283 8.53 -20.58 -8.22
C ASN A 283 9.95 -21.16 -8.19
N ASP A 284 10.84 -20.69 -9.05
CA ASP A 284 12.23 -21.19 -9.07
C ASP A 284 12.91 -20.91 -7.74
N VAL A 285 12.69 -19.71 -7.19
CA VAL A 285 13.25 -19.27 -5.91
C VAL A 285 12.62 -20.03 -4.75
N LEU A 286 11.30 -20.24 -4.76
CA LEU A 286 10.60 -21.01 -3.73
C LEU A 286 11.07 -22.46 -3.69
N VAL A 287 11.14 -23.13 -4.85
CA VAL A 287 11.61 -24.51 -4.95
C VAL A 287 13.07 -24.62 -4.52
N ALA A 288 13.93 -23.68 -4.94
CA ALA A 288 15.34 -23.68 -4.54
C ALA A 288 15.49 -23.48 -3.02
N TRP A 289 14.85 -22.45 -2.47
CA TRP A 289 14.91 -22.12 -1.04
C TRP A 289 14.35 -23.25 -0.18
N TRP A 290 13.15 -23.74 -0.52
CA TRP A 290 12.49 -24.77 0.25
C TRP A 290 13.21 -26.12 0.16
N SER A 291 13.84 -26.44 -0.99
CA SER A 291 14.61 -27.69 -1.12
C SER A 291 15.78 -27.73 -0.14
N LYS A 292 16.43 -26.59 0.13
CA LYS A 292 17.49 -26.51 1.15
C LYS A 292 16.95 -26.79 2.55
N ILE A 293 15.80 -26.22 2.89
CA ILE A 293 15.11 -26.49 4.16
C ILE A 293 14.71 -27.98 4.23
N ALA A 294 14.20 -28.55 3.15
CA ALA A 294 13.78 -29.94 3.11
C ALA A 294 14.96 -30.89 3.37
N ILE A 295 16.14 -30.63 2.79
CA ILE A 295 17.33 -31.48 2.99
C ILE A 295 18.16 -31.16 4.25
N SER A 296 17.81 -30.15 5.04
CA SER A 296 18.61 -29.69 6.20
C SER A 296 18.93 -30.78 7.25
N HIS A 297 18.16 -31.86 7.28
CA HIS A 297 18.40 -33.03 8.14
C HIS A 297 19.46 -34.00 7.59
N LEU A 298 19.89 -33.84 6.34
CA LEU A 298 20.97 -34.61 5.71
C LEU A 298 22.34 -33.99 6.04
N PRO A 299 23.43 -34.79 6.06
CA PRO A 299 24.76 -34.24 6.27
C PRO A 299 25.13 -33.22 5.16
N PRO A 300 25.60 -32.02 5.53
CA PRO A 300 25.77 -30.91 4.58
C PRO A 300 26.85 -31.17 3.52
N ASP A 301 27.88 -31.94 3.84
CA ASP A 301 28.97 -32.29 2.90
C ASP A 301 28.77 -33.65 2.20
N SER A 302 27.56 -34.22 2.24
CA SER A 302 27.29 -35.52 1.62
C SER A 302 27.18 -35.43 0.09
N ASP A 303 27.86 -36.34 -0.62
CA ASP A 303 27.69 -36.54 -2.07
C ASP A 303 26.40 -37.34 -2.41
N ARG A 304 25.49 -37.51 -1.44
CA ARG A 304 24.20 -38.16 -1.67
C ARG A 304 23.43 -37.39 -2.75
N PRO A 305 22.97 -38.04 -3.83
CA PRO A 305 22.17 -37.39 -4.86
C PRO A 305 20.83 -36.91 -4.30
N VAL A 306 20.41 -35.73 -4.72
CA VAL A 306 19.12 -35.09 -4.46
C VAL A 306 18.48 -34.79 -5.82
N THR A 307 17.27 -35.30 -6.04
CA THR A 307 16.49 -35.00 -7.23
C THR A 307 15.33 -34.10 -6.84
N ILE A 308 15.39 -32.85 -7.33
CA ILE A 308 14.30 -31.87 -7.23
C ILE A 308 13.42 -32.05 -8.45
N GLN A 309 12.21 -32.54 -8.24
CA GLN A 309 11.24 -32.78 -9.28
C GLN A 309 10.10 -31.76 -9.16
N VAL A 310 9.74 -31.11 -10.26
CA VAL A 310 8.65 -30.13 -10.31
C VAL A 310 7.66 -30.55 -11.39
N GLY A 311 6.40 -30.69 -11.01
CA GLY A 311 5.30 -30.94 -11.94
C GLY A 311 5.12 -29.75 -12.89
N MET A 312 5.06 -30.02 -14.19
CA MET A 312 4.86 -29.00 -15.22
C MET A 312 3.64 -29.34 -16.08
N SER A 313 2.84 -28.32 -16.39
CA SER A 313 1.78 -28.47 -17.40
C SER A 313 2.39 -28.64 -18.79
N LEU A 314 1.92 -29.67 -19.50
CA LEU A 314 2.34 -29.91 -20.89
C LEU A 314 1.51 -29.11 -21.89
N ARG A 315 0.40 -28.50 -21.46
CA ARG A 315 -0.59 -27.86 -22.36
C ARG A 315 0.05 -26.86 -23.32
N LYS A 316 0.92 -25.98 -22.81
CA LYS A 316 1.62 -24.99 -23.64
C LYS A 316 2.61 -25.62 -24.63
N SER A 317 3.26 -26.73 -24.26
CA SER A 317 4.19 -27.42 -25.15
C SER A 317 3.46 -28.16 -26.27
N LEU A 318 2.19 -28.51 -26.06
CA LEU A 318 1.34 -29.29 -26.96
C LEU A 318 0.34 -28.44 -27.77
N GLU A 319 0.31 -27.12 -27.58
CA GLU A 319 -0.67 -26.21 -28.20
C GLU A 319 -0.53 -26.08 -29.73
N LYS A 320 0.59 -26.56 -30.29
CA LYS A 320 0.92 -26.46 -31.72
C LYS A 320 0.50 -27.68 -32.53
N ASP A 321 0.24 -28.82 -31.89
CA ASP A 321 0.01 -30.09 -32.58
C ASP A 321 -1.07 -30.98 -31.95
N LEU A 322 -1.12 -31.14 -30.62
CA LEU A 322 -2.04 -32.07 -29.97
C LEU A 322 -3.22 -31.40 -29.25
N LEU A 323 -3.06 -30.17 -28.75
CA LEU A 323 -4.11 -29.48 -27.98
C LEU A 323 -4.49 -28.14 -28.61
N LEU A 324 -5.78 -27.83 -28.54
CA LEU A 324 -6.33 -26.55 -28.99
C LEU A 324 -6.28 -25.53 -27.84
N PRO A 325 -5.65 -24.36 -27.97
CA PRO A 325 -5.53 -23.39 -26.88
C PRO A 325 -6.88 -22.78 -26.46
N ASP A 326 -7.84 -22.67 -27.38
CA ASP A 326 -9.14 -22.03 -27.13
C ASP A 326 -10.18 -22.94 -26.46
N LYS A 327 -9.86 -24.23 -26.24
CA LYS A 327 -10.76 -25.20 -25.62
C LYS A 327 -10.18 -25.74 -24.32
N PRO A 328 -10.92 -25.73 -23.19
CA PRO A 328 -10.45 -26.37 -21.96
C PRO A 328 -10.20 -27.86 -22.17
N PHE A 329 -9.13 -28.38 -21.56
CA PHE A 329 -8.81 -29.81 -21.53
C PHE A 329 -8.85 -30.33 -20.08
N ILE A 330 -9.94 -31.01 -19.74
CA ILE A 330 -10.23 -31.52 -18.39
C ILE A 330 -9.82 -33.00 -18.32
N SER A 331 -8.52 -33.25 -18.24
CA SER A 331 -7.85 -34.55 -18.08
C SER A 331 -6.42 -34.31 -17.58
N ASN A 332 -5.67 -35.36 -17.23
CA ASN A 332 -4.27 -35.22 -16.87
C ASN A 332 -3.43 -34.83 -18.10
N CYS A 333 -2.70 -33.72 -18.00
CA CYS A 333 -1.81 -33.22 -19.04
C CYS A 333 -0.60 -32.53 -18.40
N PHE A 334 0.13 -33.29 -17.60
CA PHE A 334 1.32 -32.83 -16.90
C PHE A 334 2.46 -33.83 -17.05
N GLY A 335 3.68 -33.33 -16.89
CA GLY A 335 4.91 -34.11 -16.82
C GLY A 335 5.79 -33.56 -15.70
N PHE A 336 7.07 -33.94 -15.70
CA PHE A 336 7.99 -33.53 -14.65
C PHE A 336 9.27 -32.92 -15.23
N THR A 337 9.67 -31.78 -14.69
CA THR A 337 11.04 -31.28 -14.80
C THR A 337 11.85 -31.82 -13.62
N ASN A 338 13.07 -32.29 -13.87
CA ASN A 338 13.96 -32.80 -12.83
C ASN A 338 15.28 -32.05 -12.83
N LEU A 339 15.74 -31.63 -11.65
CA LEU A 339 17.06 -31.07 -11.40
C LEU A 339 17.81 -32.02 -10.46
N LEU A 340 18.97 -32.49 -10.89
CA LEU A 340 19.80 -33.44 -10.15
C LEU A 340 21.01 -32.70 -9.57
N LEU A 341 21.12 -32.72 -8.25
CA LEU A 341 22.20 -32.12 -7.47
C LEU A 341 22.67 -33.10 -6.39
N SER A 342 23.76 -32.82 -5.68
CA SER A 342 24.07 -33.50 -4.42
C SER A 342 23.60 -32.68 -3.21
N SER A 343 23.50 -33.30 -2.04
CA SER A 343 23.27 -32.58 -0.77
C SER A 343 24.33 -31.49 -0.57
N LYS A 344 25.58 -31.80 -0.88
CA LYS A 344 26.70 -30.87 -0.86
C LYS A 344 26.54 -29.69 -1.81
N ASP A 345 26.06 -29.91 -3.04
CA ASP A 345 25.81 -28.82 -3.99
C ASP A 345 24.73 -27.86 -3.47
N LEU A 346 23.61 -28.41 -2.98
CA LEU A 346 22.50 -27.61 -2.45
C LEU A 346 22.87 -26.79 -1.22
N ASN A 347 23.75 -27.31 -0.35
CA ASN A 347 24.23 -26.59 0.83
C ASN A 347 25.28 -25.51 0.49
N ARG A 348 26.09 -25.71 -0.57
CA ARG A 348 27.15 -24.77 -0.96
C ARG A 348 26.69 -23.66 -1.88
N GLN A 349 25.72 -23.94 -2.76
CA GLN A 349 25.17 -22.94 -3.66
C GLN A 349 24.32 -21.92 -2.90
N SER A 350 24.28 -20.68 -3.39
CA SER A 350 23.31 -19.66 -3.00
C SER A 350 21.90 -20.03 -3.48
N THR A 351 20.86 -19.36 -2.96
CA THR A 351 19.48 -19.66 -3.38
C THR A 351 19.26 -19.26 -4.83
N GLY A 352 19.87 -18.14 -5.25
CA GLY A 352 19.88 -17.66 -6.63
C GLY A 352 20.50 -18.66 -7.60
N GLU A 353 21.65 -19.24 -7.30
CA GLU A 353 22.31 -20.23 -8.17
C GLU A 353 21.46 -21.47 -8.39
N THR A 354 20.89 -22.04 -7.32
CA THR A 354 20.00 -23.19 -7.43
C THR A 354 18.71 -22.83 -8.18
N ALA A 355 18.14 -21.63 -7.96
CA ALA A 355 16.97 -21.15 -8.68
C ALA A 355 17.25 -20.96 -10.18
N LEU A 356 18.43 -20.48 -10.55
CA LEU A 356 18.85 -20.35 -11.94
C LEU A 356 19.01 -21.72 -12.60
N GLN A 357 19.60 -22.69 -11.91
CA GLN A 357 19.69 -24.07 -12.42
C GLN A 357 18.32 -24.71 -12.62
N MET A 358 17.39 -24.46 -11.69
CA MET A 358 16.00 -24.90 -11.87
C MET A 358 15.35 -24.24 -13.09
N ARG A 359 15.55 -22.94 -13.30
CA ARG A 359 15.06 -22.21 -14.49
C ARG A 359 15.64 -22.77 -15.79
N ILE A 360 16.93 -23.08 -15.82
CA ILE A 360 17.59 -23.73 -16.96
C ILE A 360 16.97 -25.11 -17.21
N ALA A 361 16.85 -25.94 -16.18
CA ALA A 361 16.25 -27.28 -16.29
C ALA A 361 14.81 -27.22 -16.82
N VAL A 362 13.99 -26.28 -16.34
CA VAL A 362 12.62 -26.05 -16.84
C VAL A 362 12.65 -25.67 -18.32
N ASN A 363 13.50 -24.73 -18.73
CA ASN A 363 13.56 -24.27 -20.11
C ASN A 363 14.04 -25.37 -21.07
N GLU A 364 15.00 -26.20 -20.65
CA GLU A 364 15.49 -27.32 -21.46
C GLU A 364 14.45 -28.44 -21.56
N GLN A 365 13.84 -28.86 -20.46
CA GLN A 365 12.97 -30.05 -20.44
C GLN A 365 11.52 -29.78 -20.90
N ARG A 366 11.11 -28.51 -21.04
CA ARG A 366 9.75 -28.14 -21.47
C ARG A 366 9.54 -28.05 -22.98
N THR A 367 10.59 -28.20 -23.79
CA THR A 367 10.45 -28.13 -25.25
C THR A 367 9.53 -29.25 -25.75
N ARG A 368 8.90 -29.08 -26.92
CA ARG A 368 7.96 -30.07 -27.45
C ARG A 368 8.64 -31.43 -27.63
N GLU A 369 9.88 -31.43 -28.10
CA GLU A 369 10.71 -32.61 -28.36
C GLU A 369 11.14 -33.31 -27.05
N GLN A 370 11.53 -32.55 -26.02
CA GLN A 370 11.87 -33.12 -24.71
C GLN A 370 10.63 -33.68 -23.99
N VAL A 371 9.47 -33.04 -24.13
CA VAL A 371 8.19 -33.58 -23.64
C VAL A 371 7.86 -34.90 -24.32
N GLU A 372 8.04 -35.01 -25.65
CA GLU A 372 7.88 -36.27 -26.38
C GLU A 372 8.83 -37.35 -25.85
N ALA A 373 10.12 -37.01 -25.70
CA ALA A 373 11.15 -37.94 -25.25
C ALA A 373 10.93 -38.41 -23.80
N TYR A 374 10.49 -37.52 -22.91
CA TYR A 374 10.14 -37.88 -21.54
C TYR A 374 8.95 -38.85 -21.50
N GLN A 375 7.90 -38.58 -22.28
CA GLN A 375 6.72 -39.46 -22.32
C GLN A 375 7.03 -40.81 -22.98
N ALA A 376 7.93 -40.85 -23.96
CA ALA A 376 8.45 -42.11 -24.49
C ALA A 376 9.13 -42.96 -23.41
N MET A 377 9.94 -42.33 -22.53
CA MET A 377 10.55 -43.02 -21.39
C MET A 377 9.53 -43.53 -20.36
N VAL A 378 8.42 -42.82 -20.16
CA VAL A 378 7.31 -43.28 -19.30
C VAL A 378 6.65 -44.52 -19.90
N LEU A 379 6.40 -44.54 -21.22
CA LEU A 379 5.83 -45.70 -21.91
C LEU A 379 6.76 -46.92 -21.89
N ASP A 380 8.08 -46.71 -21.89
CA ASP A 380 9.12 -47.75 -21.80
C ASP A 380 9.37 -48.26 -20.35
N SER A 381 8.67 -47.70 -19.35
CA SER A 381 8.88 -48.09 -17.94
C SER A 381 8.05 -49.32 -17.51
N VAL A 382 8.51 -50.01 -16.45
CA VAL A 382 7.80 -51.17 -15.88
C VAL A 382 6.52 -50.68 -15.21
N ALA A 383 5.41 -50.73 -15.96
CA ALA A 383 4.18 -49.96 -15.76
C ALA A 383 4.39 -48.46 -16.02
N PRO A 384 3.42 -47.71 -16.60
CA PRO A 384 3.56 -46.31 -16.99
C PRO A 384 3.62 -45.39 -15.76
N LEU A 385 4.73 -45.47 -15.04
CA LEU A 385 5.06 -44.72 -13.85
C LEU A 385 5.98 -43.56 -14.21
N PRO A 386 5.97 -42.46 -13.43
CA PRO A 386 6.94 -41.39 -13.60
C PRO A 386 8.38 -41.90 -13.62
N VAL A 387 9.22 -41.32 -14.48
CA VAL A 387 10.63 -41.70 -14.60
C VAL A 387 11.40 -41.21 -13.37
N PHE A 388 12.13 -42.12 -12.72
CA PHE A 388 13.04 -41.81 -11.62
C PHE A 388 14.48 -41.64 -12.13
N PHE A 389 15.15 -40.59 -11.67
CA PHE A 389 16.54 -40.27 -12.04
C PHE A 389 17.48 -40.38 -10.83
N GLY A 390 18.77 -40.62 -11.08
CA GLY A 390 19.80 -40.78 -10.06
C GLY A 390 20.16 -42.24 -9.82
N ASN A 391 20.39 -42.61 -8.55
CA ASN A 391 20.73 -43.97 -8.12
C ASN A 391 19.89 -44.44 -6.92
N GLY A 392 20.09 -45.68 -6.46
CA GLY A 392 19.33 -46.27 -5.35
C GLY A 392 19.39 -45.54 -4.00
N ASN A 393 20.33 -44.60 -3.81
CA ASN A 393 20.47 -43.80 -2.59
C ASN A 393 19.94 -42.35 -2.75
N THR A 394 19.30 -42.02 -3.86
CA THR A 394 18.80 -40.66 -4.15
C THR A 394 17.77 -40.20 -3.12
N TYR A 395 17.84 -38.94 -2.71
CA TYR A 395 16.81 -38.26 -1.94
C TYR A 395 15.89 -37.48 -2.88
N GLN A 396 14.61 -37.87 -2.93
CA GLN A 396 13.64 -37.30 -3.87
C GLN A 396 12.82 -36.21 -3.19
N ILE A 397 12.67 -35.07 -3.85
CA ILE A 397 11.83 -33.95 -3.41
C ILE A 397 10.90 -33.60 -4.57
N SER A 398 9.58 -33.65 -4.36
CA SER A 398 8.62 -33.45 -5.43
C SER A 398 7.70 -32.27 -5.14
N TYR A 399 7.64 -31.31 -6.07
CA TYR A 399 6.78 -30.14 -6.00
C TYR A 399 5.68 -30.21 -7.06
N SER A 400 4.46 -29.85 -6.68
CA SER A 400 3.36 -29.59 -7.60
C SER A 400 2.91 -28.15 -7.38
N ASN A 401 3.06 -27.29 -8.38
CA ASN A 401 2.71 -25.87 -8.25
C ASN A 401 1.45 -25.52 -9.04
N TRP A 402 0.41 -25.13 -8.32
CA TRP A 402 -0.91 -24.81 -8.85
C TRP A 402 -1.17 -23.31 -8.93
N THR A 403 -0.13 -22.47 -8.80
CA THR A 403 -0.28 -21.00 -8.88
C THR A 403 -0.93 -20.56 -10.19
N GLN A 404 -0.62 -21.25 -11.31
CA GLN A 404 -1.26 -20.99 -12.61
C GLN A 404 -2.73 -21.42 -12.68
N ALA A 405 -3.21 -22.21 -11.72
CA ALA A 405 -4.63 -22.56 -11.61
C ALA A 405 -5.46 -21.39 -11.08
N GLU A 406 -4.83 -20.44 -10.38
CA GLU A 406 -5.44 -19.20 -9.88
C GLU A 406 -6.70 -19.45 -9.02
N LEU A 407 -6.66 -20.49 -8.17
CA LEU A 407 -7.85 -20.97 -7.46
C LEU A 407 -8.45 -19.95 -6.47
N PHE A 408 -7.61 -19.05 -5.94
CA PHE A 408 -8.03 -18.00 -5.01
C PHE A 408 -8.75 -16.82 -5.70
N SER A 409 -8.54 -16.60 -7.00
CA SER A 409 -9.16 -15.48 -7.74
C SER A 409 -10.48 -15.85 -8.42
N ALA A 410 -10.99 -17.06 -8.18
CA ALA A 410 -12.30 -17.47 -8.65
C ALA A 410 -13.41 -16.72 -7.89
N ASP A 411 -14.21 -15.93 -8.61
CA ASP A 411 -15.25 -15.08 -8.02
C ASP A 411 -16.59 -15.83 -7.81
N PHE A 412 -16.89 -16.12 -6.54
CA PHE A 412 -18.10 -16.81 -6.09
C PHE A 412 -19.21 -15.85 -5.63
N SER A 413 -19.11 -14.55 -5.92
CA SER A 413 -20.12 -13.54 -5.54
C SER A 413 -21.54 -13.91 -5.99
N ALA A 414 -21.69 -14.54 -7.16
CA ALA A 414 -22.98 -14.97 -7.71
C ALA A 414 -23.69 -16.07 -6.89
N ALA A 415 -23.00 -16.70 -5.94
CA ALA A 415 -23.57 -17.67 -5.02
C ALA A 415 -23.87 -17.09 -3.63
N THR A 416 -23.65 -15.79 -3.38
CA THR A 416 -23.93 -15.19 -2.06
C THR A 416 -25.42 -15.10 -1.77
N VAL A 417 -25.80 -15.38 -0.51
CA VAL A 417 -27.20 -15.21 -0.06
C VAL A 417 -27.60 -13.75 -0.03
N LYS A 418 -26.66 -12.87 0.36
CA LYS A 418 -26.83 -11.41 0.31
C LYS A 418 -26.19 -10.88 -0.98
N PRO A 419 -26.96 -10.25 -1.89
CA PRO A 419 -26.40 -9.65 -3.09
C PRO A 419 -25.28 -8.66 -2.76
N ARG A 420 -24.26 -8.60 -3.62
CA ARG A 420 -23.13 -7.70 -3.50
C ARG A 420 -22.60 -7.26 -4.86
N ASP A 421 -22.01 -6.06 -4.89
CA ASP A 421 -21.38 -5.47 -6.08
C ASP A 421 -19.88 -5.77 -6.18
N THR A 422 -19.29 -6.37 -5.15
CA THR A 422 -17.86 -6.74 -5.10
C THR A 422 -17.67 -8.24 -5.34
N PRO A 423 -16.55 -8.68 -5.94
CA PRO A 423 -16.21 -10.10 -6.02
C PRO A 423 -16.08 -10.75 -4.64
N LEU A 424 -16.31 -12.06 -4.56
CA LEU A 424 -16.04 -12.87 -3.37
C LEU A 424 -15.02 -13.96 -3.69
N TYR A 425 -13.89 -13.91 -3.00
CA TYR A 425 -12.77 -14.84 -3.14
C TYR A 425 -12.63 -15.73 -1.91
N ALA A 426 -12.03 -16.91 -2.07
CA ALA A 426 -11.74 -17.78 -0.95
C ALA A 426 -10.68 -17.14 -0.04
N SER A 427 -10.88 -17.16 1.28
CA SER A 427 -9.89 -16.69 2.26
C SER A 427 -8.83 -17.73 2.57
N TYR A 428 -9.18 -19.01 2.39
CA TYR A 428 -8.26 -20.14 2.51
C TYR A 428 -8.64 -21.23 1.51
N ILE A 429 -7.62 -21.88 0.93
CA ILE A 429 -7.78 -23.08 0.11
C ILE A 429 -6.93 -24.20 0.70
N GLY A 430 -7.60 -25.25 1.14
CA GLY A 430 -6.99 -26.49 1.61
C GLY A 430 -6.93 -27.52 0.48
N HIS A 431 -5.91 -28.37 0.53
CA HIS A 431 -5.81 -29.52 -0.33
C HIS A 431 -5.41 -30.76 0.48
N CYS A 432 -6.15 -31.85 0.27
CA CYS A 432 -5.87 -33.15 0.84
C CYS A 432 -5.93 -34.22 -0.25
N GLN A 433 -5.05 -35.21 -0.16
CA GLN A 433 -5.03 -36.38 -1.02
C GLN A 433 -5.02 -37.64 -0.15
N VAL A 434 -5.82 -38.63 -0.53
CA VAL A 434 -5.93 -39.91 0.18
C VAL A 434 -5.99 -41.10 -0.79
N PRO A 435 -5.62 -42.32 -0.34
CA PRO A 435 -4.91 -42.61 0.91
C PRO A 435 -3.39 -42.37 0.79
N PHE A 436 -2.88 -42.16 -0.43
CA PHE A 436 -1.45 -42.07 -0.69
C PHE A 436 -0.93 -40.64 -0.53
N LYS A 437 -0.07 -40.45 0.48
CA LYS A 437 0.73 -39.22 0.68
C LYS A 437 2.19 -39.53 0.39
N PHE A 438 2.72 -39.00 -0.71
CA PHE A 438 4.14 -39.17 -1.06
C PHE A 438 5.02 -38.41 -0.06
N PRO A 439 5.97 -39.08 0.62
CA PRO A 439 6.94 -38.39 1.47
C PRO A 439 7.71 -37.36 0.65
N GLU A 440 7.98 -36.20 1.25
CA GLU A 440 8.68 -35.08 0.61
C GLU A 440 7.94 -34.55 -0.63
N GLY A 441 6.60 -34.66 -0.61
CA GLY A 441 5.69 -34.01 -1.55
C GLY A 441 5.25 -32.64 -1.05
N PHE A 442 5.34 -31.63 -1.91
CA PHE A 442 5.00 -30.23 -1.64
C PHE A 442 4.00 -29.72 -2.69
N ILE A 443 2.78 -29.42 -2.28
CA ILE A 443 1.71 -28.93 -3.15
C ILE A 443 1.51 -27.44 -2.88
N ILE A 444 2.00 -26.60 -3.79
CA ILE A 444 1.82 -25.16 -3.76
C ILE A 444 0.44 -24.85 -4.31
N VAL A 445 -0.49 -24.56 -3.41
CA VAL A 445 -1.93 -24.39 -3.70
C VAL A 445 -2.17 -23.11 -4.50
N GLY A 446 -1.40 -22.05 -4.21
CA GLY A 446 -1.45 -20.79 -4.92
C GLY A 446 -1.25 -19.58 -3.99
N LYS A 447 -1.63 -18.41 -4.49
CA LYS A 447 -1.54 -17.13 -3.76
C LYS A 447 -2.92 -16.61 -3.41
N ASP A 448 -3.09 -16.12 -2.18
CA ASP A 448 -4.30 -15.40 -1.78
C ASP A 448 -4.29 -13.94 -2.27
N MET A 449 -5.38 -13.20 -2.00
CA MET A 449 -5.52 -11.80 -2.42
C MET A 449 -4.57 -10.82 -1.69
N SER A 450 -3.86 -11.28 -0.66
CA SER A 450 -2.79 -10.55 0.03
C SER A 450 -1.40 -10.98 -0.44
N GLU A 451 -1.32 -11.70 -1.56
CA GLU A 451 -0.09 -12.27 -2.14
C GLU A 451 0.62 -13.30 -1.25
N ASN A 452 -0.03 -13.86 -0.22
CA ASN A 452 0.58 -14.93 0.57
C ASN A 452 0.57 -16.23 -0.22
N THR A 453 1.72 -16.90 -0.27
CA THR A 453 1.87 -18.20 -0.92
C THR A 453 1.58 -19.33 0.06
N TRP A 454 0.63 -20.18 -0.31
CA TRP A 454 0.16 -21.32 0.50
C TRP A 454 0.66 -22.63 -0.11
N PHE A 455 1.26 -23.49 0.70
CA PHE A 455 1.53 -24.85 0.25
C PHE A 455 1.38 -25.90 1.36
N CYS A 456 0.83 -27.03 0.96
CA CYS A 456 0.60 -28.21 1.78
C CYS A 456 1.76 -29.19 1.56
N SER A 457 2.23 -29.85 2.63
CA SER A 457 3.37 -30.75 2.54
C SER A 457 3.18 -32.03 3.36
N TYR A 458 3.78 -33.11 2.87
CA TYR A 458 3.76 -34.43 3.48
C TYR A 458 5.19 -34.86 3.84
N ARG A 459 5.48 -35.01 5.13
CA ARG A 459 6.82 -35.43 5.60
C ARG A 459 6.73 -36.51 6.67
N VAL A 460 7.85 -37.17 6.91
CA VAL A 460 8.04 -38.06 8.05
C VAL A 460 8.00 -37.25 9.35
N ALA A 461 7.26 -37.73 10.35
CA ALA A 461 7.15 -37.12 11.67
C ALA A 461 8.54 -36.91 12.29
N GLY A 462 8.75 -35.73 12.90
CA GLY A 462 10.04 -35.27 13.43
C GLY A 462 10.89 -34.44 12.46
N LEU A 463 10.69 -34.55 11.13
CA LEU A 463 11.33 -33.63 10.18
C LEU A 463 10.69 -32.23 10.20
N TRP A 464 9.44 -32.13 10.66
CA TRP A 464 8.76 -30.85 10.84
C TRP A 464 9.39 -30.00 11.94
N ASP A 465 9.95 -30.60 12.99
CA ASP A 465 10.69 -29.86 14.03
C ASP A 465 11.94 -29.20 13.46
N VAL A 466 12.58 -29.83 12.46
CA VAL A 466 13.70 -29.25 11.73
C VAL A 466 13.23 -28.09 10.86
N VAL A 467 12.12 -28.25 10.12
CA VAL A 467 11.53 -27.15 9.34
C VAL A 467 11.15 -25.99 10.24
N GLU A 468 10.49 -26.26 11.36
CA GLU A 468 10.08 -25.22 12.29
C GLU A 468 11.31 -24.53 12.88
N ARG A 469 12.40 -25.25 13.15
CA ARG A 469 13.68 -24.67 13.56
C ARG A 469 14.30 -23.82 12.47
N GLU A 470 14.30 -24.24 11.21
CA GLU A 470 14.81 -23.43 10.09
C GLU A 470 13.95 -22.18 9.90
N LEU A 471 12.62 -22.31 9.90
CA LEU A 471 11.69 -21.18 9.86
C LEU A 471 11.82 -20.28 11.10
N LYS A 472 12.16 -20.82 12.27
CA LYS A 472 12.54 -20.09 13.49
C LYS A 472 13.92 -19.45 13.38
N ALA A 473 14.88 -20.06 12.71
CA ALA A 473 16.15 -19.42 12.40
C ALA A 473 15.92 -18.24 11.44
N PHE A 474 14.88 -18.27 10.61
CA PHE A 474 14.39 -17.07 9.91
C PHE A 474 13.63 -16.09 10.82
N GLN A 475 13.11 -16.51 11.97
CA GLN A 475 12.71 -15.59 13.05
C GLN A 475 13.92 -14.88 13.65
N ASP A 476 15.11 -15.50 13.58
CA ASP A 476 16.39 -14.91 13.99
C ASP A 476 17.10 -14.14 12.85
N ILE A 477 16.78 -14.41 11.58
CA ILE A 477 17.20 -13.60 10.42
C ILE A 477 16.34 -12.33 10.25
N ASP A 478 15.14 -12.33 10.84
CA ASP A 478 14.40 -11.10 11.21
C ASP A 478 14.51 -10.78 12.71
N SER A 479 15.40 -11.47 13.45
CA SER A 479 16.09 -10.89 14.58
C SER A 479 17.46 -10.37 14.09
N ALA A 480 17.36 -9.35 13.25
CA ALA A 480 17.78 -8.11 13.84
C ALA A 480 16.92 -7.94 15.11
N HIS A 481 17.32 -8.54 16.24
CA HIS A 481 16.82 -8.11 17.53
C HIS A 481 17.31 -6.68 17.56
N PHE A 482 16.46 -5.80 17.03
CA PHE A 482 16.69 -4.40 16.87
C PHE A 482 16.73 -3.90 18.29
N ALA A 483 17.93 -3.94 18.83
CA ALA A 483 18.16 -3.59 20.19
C ALA A 483 18.13 -2.06 20.20
N PRO A 484 17.36 -1.46 21.12
CA PRO A 484 17.40 -0.02 21.30
C PRO A 484 18.83 0.42 21.60
N LEU A 485 19.28 1.47 20.92
CA LEU A 485 20.60 2.08 21.09
C LEU A 485 20.45 3.59 21.13
N THR A 486 21.15 4.23 22.05
CA THR A 486 21.31 5.69 22.04
C THR A 486 22.73 6.04 21.65
N CYS A 487 22.90 6.90 20.65
CA CYS A 487 24.19 7.47 20.28
C CYS A 487 24.34 8.86 20.92
N PHE A 488 25.35 9.03 21.77
CA PHE A 488 25.75 10.32 22.35
C PHE A 488 27.01 10.83 21.66
N ASN A 489 27.03 12.11 21.26
CA ASN A 489 28.20 12.75 20.68
C ASN A 489 28.83 13.73 21.67
N LEU A 490 30.02 13.39 22.18
CA LEU A 490 30.76 14.16 23.17
C LEU A 490 31.99 14.90 22.60
N PHE A 491 32.25 14.82 21.28
CA PHE A 491 33.40 15.52 20.68
C PHE A 491 33.36 17.05 20.81
N LYS A 492 32.18 17.62 21.09
CA LYS A 492 31.95 19.07 21.18
C LYS A 492 31.68 19.56 22.60
N THR A 493 31.87 18.71 23.62
CA THR A 493 31.63 19.08 25.01
C THR A 493 32.89 19.69 25.64
N ASN A 494 32.69 20.66 26.53
CA ASN A 494 33.74 21.46 27.16
C ASN A 494 33.88 21.16 28.67
N SER A 495 33.35 20.04 29.16
CA SER A 495 33.39 19.73 30.58
C SER A 495 34.69 19.03 30.98
N ASN A 496 34.95 18.97 32.29
CA ASN A 496 36.11 18.28 32.86
C ASN A 496 35.88 16.76 33.02
N SER A 497 34.67 16.22 32.74
CA SER A 497 34.34 14.80 32.97
C SER A 497 33.25 14.25 32.04
N MET A 498 33.44 13.04 31.50
CA MET A 498 32.48 12.38 30.61
C MET A 498 31.09 12.19 31.24
N GLU A 499 31.01 11.96 32.56
CA GLU A 499 29.77 11.77 33.31
C GLU A 499 28.84 12.98 33.19
N SER A 500 29.37 14.18 33.43
CA SER A 500 28.57 15.41 33.34
C SER A 500 28.06 15.68 31.93
N ASP A 501 28.87 15.33 30.92
CA ASP A 501 28.49 15.51 29.52
C ASP A 501 27.41 14.52 29.08
N LEU A 502 27.49 13.27 29.52
CA LEU A 502 26.46 12.27 29.27
C LEU A 502 25.13 12.64 29.94
N GLU A 503 25.15 13.07 31.20
CA GLU A 503 23.94 13.53 31.90
C GLU A 503 23.28 14.71 31.20
N ALA A 504 24.09 15.72 30.83
CA ALA A 504 23.61 16.88 30.10
C ALA A 504 23.01 16.49 28.73
N ALA A 505 23.65 15.57 28.00
CA ALA A 505 23.16 15.07 26.72
C ALA A 505 21.85 14.29 26.87
N ARG A 506 21.74 13.37 27.85
CA ARG A 506 20.52 12.61 28.12
C ARG A 506 19.35 13.52 28.45
N LEU A 507 19.57 14.52 29.31
CA LEU A 507 18.54 15.50 29.67
C LEU A 507 18.10 16.32 28.45
N SER A 508 19.07 16.78 27.66
CA SER A 508 18.82 17.50 26.40
C SER A 508 17.96 16.68 25.43
N TYR A 509 18.27 15.39 25.24
CA TYR A 509 17.52 14.53 24.30
C TYR A 509 16.09 14.30 24.79
N SER A 510 15.92 14.06 26.08
CA SER A 510 14.60 13.86 26.71
C SER A 510 13.70 15.09 26.60
N GLN A 511 14.28 16.29 26.54
CA GLN A 511 13.54 17.56 26.41
C GLN A 511 13.24 17.93 24.96
N GLN A 512 14.14 17.58 24.02
CA GLN A 512 14.10 18.08 22.65
C GLN A 512 13.58 17.07 21.63
N ASP A 513 13.63 15.77 21.91
CA ASP A 513 13.29 14.71 20.95
C ASP A 513 12.13 13.84 21.42
N ASP A 514 11.04 13.84 20.67
CA ASP A 514 9.82 13.07 20.96
C ASP A 514 9.86 11.63 20.43
N VAL A 515 11.00 11.21 19.85
CA VAL A 515 11.30 9.82 19.49
C VAL A 515 12.12 9.13 20.58
N PHE A 516 13.03 9.86 21.22
CA PHE A 516 13.86 9.34 22.30
C PHE A 516 13.01 9.04 23.55
N CYS A 517 13.32 7.93 24.22
CA CYS A 517 12.81 7.60 25.54
C CYS A 517 13.84 6.72 26.26
N ASP A 518 13.73 6.59 27.58
CA ASP A 518 14.68 5.82 28.39
C ASP A 518 14.79 4.34 27.95
N GLY A 519 13.80 3.80 27.23
CA GLY A 519 13.89 2.48 26.60
C GLY A 519 15.06 2.34 25.60
N PHE A 520 15.53 3.45 25.01
CA PHE A 520 16.69 3.49 24.12
C PHE A 520 18.03 3.41 24.84
N LEU A 521 18.07 3.57 26.17
CA LEU A 521 19.31 3.59 26.97
C LEU A 521 19.85 2.19 27.30
N LYS A 522 19.14 1.12 26.93
CA LYS A 522 19.59 -0.26 27.16
C LYS A 522 20.95 -0.55 26.53
N ASN A 523 21.26 0.10 25.40
CA ASN A 523 22.58 0.10 24.81
C ASN A 523 22.99 1.54 24.51
N VAL A 524 24.24 1.88 24.74
CA VAL A 524 24.75 3.24 24.55
C VAL A 524 26.01 3.22 23.69
N LEU A 525 26.03 4.03 22.63
CA LEU A 525 27.22 4.32 21.82
C LEU A 525 27.67 5.75 22.14
N ILE A 526 28.93 5.91 22.52
CA ILE A 526 29.51 7.21 22.90
C ILE A 526 30.58 7.56 21.87
N LEU A 527 30.39 8.69 21.19
CA LEU A 527 31.37 9.27 20.29
C LEU A 527 32.25 10.22 21.09
N THR A 528 33.53 9.87 21.28
CA THR A 528 34.46 10.62 22.16
C THR A 528 35.92 10.43 21.71
N HIS A 529 36.80 11.34 22.14
CA HIS A 529 38.25 11.18 22.01
C HIS A 529 38.84 10.16 22.99
N ASP A 530 38.10 9.81 24.05
CA ASP A 530 38.54 8.87 25.06
C ASP A 530 38.62 7.43 24.52
N THR A 531 39.58 6.67 25.03
CA THR A 531 39.87 5.31 24.57
C THR A 531 39.28 4.22 25.48
N SER A 532 38.71 4.59 26.62
CA SER A 532 38.14 3.65 27.60
C SER A 532 37.02 4.29 28.44
N ILE A 533 36.15 3.46 28.99
CA ILE A 533 35.06 3.87 29.90
C ILE A 533 35.55 3.64 31.33
N SER A 534 35.55 4.67 32.18
CA SER A 534 35.91 4.55 33.60
C SER A 534 34.82 3.85 34.41
N ASP A 535 35.17 3.32 35.59
CA ASP A 535 34.20 2.67 36.49
C ASP A 535 33.07 3.62 36.93
N SER A 536 33.38 4.90 37.08
CA SER A 536 32.41 5.94 37.43
C SER A 536 31.39 6.18 36.31
N VAL A 537 31.83 6.27 35.05
CA VAL A 537 30.94 6.36 33.87
C VAL A 537 30.13 5.07 33.73
N GLN A 538 30.74 3.90 33.91
CA GLN A 538 30.02 2.63 33.85
C GLN A 538 28.94 2.55 34.95
N GLY A 539 29.24 3.03 36.16
CA GLY A 539 28.27 3.14 37.26
C GLY A 539 27.09 4.05 36.91
N LEU A 540 27.34 5.20 36.29
CA LEU A 540 26.31 6.10 35.79
C LEU A 540 25.43 5.42 34.72
N LEU A 541 26.03 4.80 33.71
CA LEU A 541 25.29 4.10 32.64
C LEU A 541 24.43 2.95 33.19
N ASN A 542 24.96 2.18 34.15
CA ASN A 542 24.21 1.13 34.83
C ASN A 542 23.00 1.70 35.60
N SER A 543 23.13 2.89 36.20
CA SER A 543 22.01 3.57 36.87
C SER A 543 20.86 3.93 35.92
N TRP A 544 21.14 4.06 34.62
CA TRP A 544 20.14 4.29 33.56
C TRP A 544 19.59 2.99 32.97
N GLY A 545 20.02 1.82 33.47
CA GLY A 545 19.63 0.52 32.92
C GLY A 545 20.40 0.11 31.65
N CYS A 546 21.54 0.74 31.37
CA CYS A 546 22.41 0.36 30.25
C CYS A 546 23.02 -1.02 30.50
N SER A 547 22.86 -1.92 29.53
CA SER A 547 23.45 -3.26 29.54
C SER A 547 24.79 -3.30 28.78
N ASN A 548 24.92 -2.51 27.72
CA ASN A 548 26.13 -2.47 26.89
C ASN A 548 26.49 -1.03 26.52
N ALA A 549 27.75 -0.67 26.72
CA ALA A 549 28.30 0.62 26.34
C ALA A 549 29.43 0.43 25.32
N PHE A 550 29.44 1.26 24.27
CA PHE A 550 30.39 1.22 23.18
C PHE A 550 31.05 2.58 23.01
N LEU A 551 32.34 2.60 22.67
CA LEU A 551 33.07 3.82 22.32
C LEU A 551 33.39 3.83 20.82
N LEU A 552 33.28 5.00 20.19
CA LEU A 552 33.73 5.22 18.82
C LEU A 552 34.50 6.53 18.72
N SER A 553 35.73 6.46 18.22
CA SER A 553 36.65 7.60 18.10
C SER A 553 36.49 8.41 16.80
N SER A 554 35.40 8.21 16.06
CA SER A 554 35.07 8.97 14.85
C SER A 554 33.59 9.37 14.83
N SER A 555 33.31 10.62 14.49
CA SER A 555 31.94 11.16 14.37
C SER A 555 31.30 10.94 13.01
N ASP A 556 32.07 10.56 11.99
CA ASP A 556 31.63 10.68 10.59
C ASP A 556 30.69 9.56 10.16
N GLN A 557 30.50 8.54 11.02
CA GLN A 557 29.76 7.33 10.68
C GLN A 557 28.36 7.25 11.29
N VAL A 558 28.09 7.91 12.43
CA VAL A 558 26.81 7.82 13.14
C VAL A 558 26.48 9.16 13.78
N SER A 559 25.26 9.66 13.57
CA SER A 559 24.78 10.89 14.19
C SER A 559 24.22 10.63 15.60
N PRO A 560 24.11 11.66 16.45
CA PRO A 560 23.47 11.52 17.76
C PRO A 560 21.97 11.19 17.65
N GLY A 561 21.44 10.46 18.64
CA GLY A 561 20.01 10.17 18.77
C GLY A 561 19.66 8.70 19.04
N PRO A 562 18.37 8.34 19.03
CA PRO A 562 17.87 6.99 19.17
C PRO A 562 17.96 6.19 17.86
N TYR A 563 18.41 4.95 17.99
CA TYR A 563 18.59 3.98 16.91
C TYR A 563 18.14 2.60 17.34
N PHE A 564 17.97 1.75 16.34
CA PHE A 564 17.94 0.31 16.52
C PHE A 564 19.19 -0.28 15.87
N PHE A 565 19.85 -1.24 16.53
CA PHE A 565 20.99 -1.92 15.92
C PHE A 565 20.82 -3.43 15.92
N SER A 566 21.52 -4.07 14.99
CA SER A 566 21.58 -5.52 14.84
C SER A 566 22.89 -5.94 14.18
N SER A 567 23.06 -7.24 13.93
CA SER A 567 24.15 -7.77 13.10
C SER A 567 24.19 -7.14 11.70
N SER A 568 23.08 -6.60 11.20
CA SER A 568 23.00 -5.95 9.88
C SER A 568 23.34 -4.46 9.88
N GLY A 569 23.53 -3.84 11.05
CA GLY A 569 23.92 -2.43 11.16
C GLY A 569 23.07 -1.62 12.14
N ILE A 570 23.18 -0.29 12.03
CA ILE A 570 22.48 0.70 12.85
C ILE A 570 21.44 1.42 11.99
N TYR A 571 20.21 1.52 12.49
CA TYR A 571 19.03 2.00 11.78
C TYR A 571 18.36 3.11 12.59
N SER A 572 18.05 4.23 11.95
CA SER A 572 17.39 5.35 12.64
C SER A 572 16.05 4.93 13.21
N ALA A 573 15.75 5.36 14.44
CA ALA A 573 14.42 5.21 15.01
C ALA A 573 13.45 6.25 14.40
N TRP A 574 12.27 5.78 14.02
CA TRP A 574 11.15 6.61 13.57
C TRP A 574 9.93 6.24 14.40
N ARG A 575 9.26 7.25 14.95
CA ARG A 575 8.00 7.07 15.67
C ARG A 575 6.84 7.19 14.69
N LEU A 576 5.89 6.26 14.78
CA LEU A 576 4.65 6.30 14.00
C LEU A 576 3.57 7.03 14.80
N TYR A 577 3.04 8.10 14.22
CA TYR A 577 1.90 8.85 14.77
C TYR A 577 0.66 8.65 13.90
N PRO A 578 -0.49 8.22 14.46
CA PRO A 578 -1.76 8.22 13.74
C PRO A 578 -2.12 9.63 13.24
N ASP A 579 -2.69 9.72 12.04
CA ASP A 579 -3.22 10.96 11.47
C ASP A 579 -4.71 11.13 11.78
N ASP A 580 -5.04 11.35 13.06
CA ASP A 580 -6.43 11.41 13.56
C ASP A 580 -7.23 12.60 13.01
N TYR A 581 -6.56 13.64 12.49
CA TYR A 581 -7.18 14.83 11.91
C TYR A 581 -7.26 14.80 10.39
N ASP A 582 -6.90 13.66 9.78
CA ASP A 582 -7.01 13.49 8.33
C ASP A 582 -6.22 14.58 7.57
N ALA A 583 -5.04 14.97 8.06
CA ALA A 583 -4.25 16.08 7.54
C ALA A 583 -3.37 15.70 6.34
N PHE A 584 -3.03 14.42 6.18
CA PHE A 584 -2.09 13.92 5.18
C PHE A 584 -2.76 13.01 4.14
N VAL A 585 -2.23 13.00 2.92
CA VAL A 585 -2.59 11.98 1.91
C VAL A 585 -1.66 10.77 1.96
N LEU A 586 -0.42 10.96 2.44
CA LEU A 586 0.56 9.90 2.62
C LEU A 586 1.72 10.34 3.53
N SER A 587 2.41 9.35 4.12
CA SER A 587 3.64 9.52 4.89
C SER A 587 4.87 9.24 4.02
N THR A 588 5.97 9.95 4.26
CA THR A 588 7.21 9.79 3.47
C THR A 588 8.42 9.47 4.32
N THR A 589 9.30 8.63 3.79
CA THR A 589 10.65 8.38 4.34
C THR A 589 11.69 8.50 3.24
N PRO A 590 12.89 9.05 3.49
CA PRO A 590 14.00 8.95 2.56
C PRO A 590 14.32 7.49 2.24
N SER A 591 14.69 7.22 0.99
CA SER A 591 15.17 5.92 0.56
C SER A 591 16.51 5.59 1.24
N GLN A 592 16.77 4.30 1.47
CA GLN A 592 18.02 3.86 2.09
C GLN A 592 19.24 4.05 1.18
N THR A 593 19.04 4.07 -0.15
CA THR A 593 20.13 4.12 -1.13
C THR A 593 20.37 5.52 -1.70
N ASP A 594 19.38 6.41 -1.63
CA ASP A 594 19.47 7.79 -2.12
C ASP A 594 18.68 8.71 -1.20
N VAL A 595 19.39 9.55 -0.44
CA VAL A 595 18.82 10.49 0.52
C VAL A 595 17.98 11.59 -0.12
N GLU A 596 18.11 11.81 -1.44
CA GLU A 596 17.27 12.74 -2.19
C GLU A 596 15.99 12.10 -2.73
N THR A 597 15.92 10.75 -2.76
CA THR A 597 14.74 10.00 -3.18
C THR A 597 13.93 9.60 -1.97
N TYR A 598 12.61 9.70 -2.07
CA TYR A 598 11.67 9.37 -1.00
C TYR A 598 10.76 8.23 -1.41
N GLU A 599 10.26 7.53 -0.41
CA GLU A 599 9.35 6.40 -0.54
C GLU A 599 8.09 6.65 0.30
N ASN A 600 6.97 6.09 -0.13
CA ASN A 600 5.74 6.09 0.66
C ASN A 600 5.86 5.04 1.77
N LEU A 601 5.60 5.44 3.02
CA LEU A 601 5.57 4.48 4.13
C LEU A 601 4.23 3.72 4.12
N ASN A 602 4.31 2.40 3.97
CA ASN A 602 3.17 1.49 4.11
C ASN A 602 3.21 0.76 5.47
N ALA A 603 3.13 1.51 6.57
CA ALA A 603 3.09 0.96 7.91
C ALA A 603 2.00 1.63 8.75
N SER A 604 1.45 0.90 9.72
CA SER A 604 0.42 1.39 10.63
C SER A 604 0.80 1.10 12.08
N ALA A 605 0.45 2.01 12.99
CA ALA A 605 0.53 1.79 14.42
C ALA A 605 -0.57 0.81 14.85
N PHE A 606 -0.29 0.00 15.87
CA PHE A 606 -1.25 -0.97 16.39
C PHE A 606 -2.55 -0.27 16.83
N GLY A 607 -3.69 -0.72 16.29
CA GLY A 607 -5.00 -0.16 16.59
C GLY A 607 -5.36 1.15 15.86
N SER A 608 -4.49 1.67 14.97
CA SER A 608 -4.80 2.87 14.19
C SER A 608 -5.80 2.59 13.08
N SER A 609 -6.86 3.39 13.00
CA SER A 609 -7.81 3.41 11.87
C SER A 609 -7.45 4.43 10.78
N SER A 610 -6.49 5.33 11.05
CA SER A 610 -5.94 6.31 10.12
C SER A 610 -4.55 5.90 9.63
N ILE A 611 -4.07 6.56 8.57
CA ILE A 611 -2.67 6.41 8.14
C ILE A 611 -1.73 6.86 9.26
N CYS A 612 -0.52 6.32 9.30
CA CYS A 612 0.49 6.75 10.26
C CYS A 612 1.58 7.57 9.58
N ILE A 613 1.99 8.66 10.24
CA ILE A 613 3.09 9.51 9.81
C ILE A 613 4.38 9.05 10.49
N ALA A 614 5.38 8.79 9.66
CA ALA A 614 6.73 8.45 10.08
C ALA A 614 7.46 9.72 10.52
N VAL A 615 7.80 9.79 11.80
CA VAL A 615 8.46 10.96 12.39
C VAL A 615 9.84 10.56 12.92
N PRO A 616 10.95 11.04 12.31
CA PRO A 616 12.30 10.70 12.74
C PRO A 616 12.74 11.54 13.93
N SER A 617 13.75 11.06 14.66
CA SER A 617 14.40 11.82 15.73
C SER A 617 14.87 13.21 15.26
N ARG A 618 14.70 14.20 16.12
CA ARG A 618 15.21 15.58 15.91
C ARG A 618 16.73 15.68 16.03
N MET A 619 17.38 14.68 16.63
CA MET A 619 18.82 14.70 16.93
C MET A 619 19.70 14.25 15.76
N LYS A 620 19.10 13.59 14.76
CA LYS A 620 19.83 12.96 13.64
C LYS A 620 20.73 13.94 12.89
N VAL A 621 20.33 15.20 12.76
CA VAL A 621 21.20 16.25 12.21
C VAL A 621 21.09 17.44 13.15
N LEU A 622 22.23 17.85 13.71
CA LEU A 622 22.27 19.03 14.56
C LEU A 622 22.33 20.30 13.70
N PRO A 623 21.64 21.39 14.09
CA PRO A 623 21.73 22.66 13.38
C PRO A 623 23.18 23.15 13.22
N SER A 624 23.52 23.54 12.00
CA SER A 624 24.80 24.18 11.65
C SER A 624 24.55 25.37 10.72
N SER A 625 25.60 26.13 10.39
CA SER A 625 25.52 27.19 9.38
C SER A 625 25.10 26.66 8.00
N GLU A 626 25.49 25.43 7.67
CA GLU A 626 25.18 24.78 6.39
C GLU A 626 23.80 24.09 6.40
N LYS A 627 23.38 23.56 7.56
CA LYS A 627 22.10 22.88 7.76
C LYS A 627 21.25 23.61 8.81
N PRO A 628 20.83 24.86 8.55
CA PRO A 628 20.16 25.67 9.56
C PRO A 628 18.76 25.15 9.90
N LEU A 629 18.12 24.38 9.01
CA LEU A 629 16.79 23.80 9.20
C LEU A 629 16.85 22.37 9.77
N ALA A 630 18.04 21.88 10.14
CA ALA A 630 18.19 20.58 10.75
C ALA A 630 17.29 20.39 11.98
N GLY A 631 16.66 19.22 12.06
CA GLY A 631 15.70 18.86 13.10
C GLY A 631 14.29 19.40 12.91
N LEU A 632 14.05 20.31 11.94
CA LEU A 632 12.69 20.75 11.60
C LEU A 632 11.98 19.71 10.73
N ARG A 633 10.78 19.33 11.15
CA ARG A 633 9.90 18.41 10.42
C ARG A 633 8.89 19.21 9.62
N VAL A 634 8.81 18.90 8.33
CA VAL A 634 8.09 19.69 7.33
C VAL A 634 7.09 18.83 6.58
N GLY A 635 5.82 19.23 6.61
CA GLY A 635 4.79 18.70 5.73
C GLY A 635 4.72 19.51 4.44
N ILE A 636 4.46 18.88 3.30
CA ILE A 636 4.36 19.62 2.03
C ILE A 636 3.01 19.36 1.38
N LYS A 637 2.30 20.43 0.98
CA LYS A 637 1.01 20.31 0.28
C LYS A 637 1.13 19.39 -0.93
N ASP A 638 0.09 18.62 -1.23
CA ASP A 638 0.09 17.71 -2.38
C ASP A 638 -0.03 18.41 -3.76
N LEU A 639 0.62 19.57 -3.91
CA LEU A 639 0.90 20.28 -5.16
C LEU A 639 2.42 20.43 -5.39
N PHE A 640 3.24 20.07 -4.40
CA PHE A 640 4.69 20.03 -4.50
C PHE A 640 5.15 18.65 -4.93
N HIS A 641 6.08 18.60 -5.89
CA HIS A 641 6.77 17.36 -6.25
C HIS A 641 7.81 16.99 -5.20
N LEU A 642 7.92 15.69 -4.93
CA LEU A 642 8.96 15.08 -4.11
C LEU A 642 9.46 13.84 -4.85
N LYS A 643 10.76 13.80 -5.14
CA LYS A 643 11.40 12.74 -5.91
C LYS A 643 11.11 11.37 -5.28
N GLY A 644 10.64 10.42 -6.08
CA GLY A 644 10.26 9.06 -5.68
C GLY A 644 8.82 8.91 -5.18
N VAL A 645 8.07 10.00 -5.01
CA VAL A 645 6.71 9.99 -4.46
C VAL A 645 5.71 10.58 -5.46
N HIS A 646 4.49 10.03 -5.49
CA HIS A 646 3.41 10.57 -6.31
C HIS A 646 2.89 11.91 -5.77
N THR A 647 2.59 12.84 -6.67
CA THR A 647 1.81 14.05 -6.39
C THR A 647 0.43 13.89 -7.02
N GLY A 648 -0.62 13.94 -6.20
CA GLY A 648 -1.99 13.69 -6.62
C GLY A 648 -2.83 14.94 -6.86
N CYS A 649 -2.37 16.13 -6.45
CA CYS A 649 -3.13 17.38 -6.56
C CYS A 649 -4.49 17.34 -5.89
N GLY A 650 -4.69 16.47 -4.89
CA GLY A 650 -6.00 16.24 -4.27
C GLY A 650 -7.01 15.53 -5.18
N ASN A 651 -6.59 14.95 -6.32
CA ASN A 651 -7.46 14.29 -7.29
C ASN A 651 -6.96 12.87 -7.66
N ARG A 652 -7.81 11.86 -7.56
CA ARG A 652 -7.46 10.45 -7.80
C ARG A 652 -7.23 10.16 -9.29
N ALA A 653 -7.93 10.85 -10.19
CA ALA A 653 -7.74 10.71 -11.63
C ALA A 653 -6.38 11.26 -12.08
N TYR A 654 -5.95 12.41 -11.55
CA TYR A 654 -4.62 12.97 -11.76
C TYR A 654 -3.54 11.99 -11.24
N ARG A 655 -3.71 11.49 -10.00
CA ARG A 655 -2.80 10.48 -9.44
C ARG A 655 -2.72 9.21 -10.29
N ARG A 656 -3.82 8.75 -10.89
CA ARG A 656 -3.87 7.56 -11.77
C ARG A 656 -3.17 7.81 -13.11
N LEU A 657 -3.21 9.04 -13.63
CA LEU A 657 -2.57 9.40 -14.89
C LEU A 657 -1.04 9.37 -14.78
N HIS A 658 -0.50 9.89 -13.67
CA HIS A 658 0.93 10.18 -13.50
C HIS A 658 1.66 9.19 -12.58
N ALA A 659 2.90 8.85 -12.95
CA ALA A 659 3.81 8.07 -12.13
C ALA A 659 4.38 8.90 -10.95
N ALA A 660 5.15 8.26 -10.07
CA ALA A 660 5.90 8.98 -9.04
C ALA A 660 6.84 10.02 -9.65
N SER A 661 7.01 11.16 -8.98
CA SER A 661 7.84 12.25 -9.50
C SER A 661 9.31 11.83 -9.57
N THR A 662 10.01 12.22 -10.63
CA THR A 662 11.46 12.00 -10.78
C THR A 662 12.30 13.15 -10.20
N PHE A 663 11.66 14.22 -9.72
CA PHE A 663 12.30 15.39 -9.14
C PHE A 663 11.52 15.92 -7.92
N SER A 664 12.19 16.72 -7.11
CA SER A 664 11.56 17.50 -6.04
C SER A 664 11.45 18.95 -6.50
N THR A 665 10.32 19.61 -6.23
CA THR A 665 10.15 21.06 -6.50
C THR A 665 11.26 21.84 -5.79
N THR A 666 11.77 22.91 -6.40
CA THR A 666 12.90 23.73 -5.95
C THR A 666 12.76 24.15 -4.50
N GLY A 667 11.57 24.62 -4.10
CA GLY A 667 11.29 24.99 -2.71
C GLY A 667 11.40 23.82 -1.73
N VAL A 668 11.01 22.60 -2.13
CA VAL A 668 11.16 21.38 -1.31
C VAL A 668 12.61 20.94 -1.27
N LYS A 669 13.30 20.92 -2.42
CA LYS A 669 14.73 20.59 -2.49
C LYS A 669 15.54 21.51 -1.57
N LYS A 670 15.26 22.81 -1.57
CA LYS A 670 15.91 23.78 -0.68
C LYS A 670 15.71 23.46 0.80
N VAL A 671 14.53 22.99 1.20
CA VAL A 671 14.29 22.54 2.59
C VAL A 671 15.19 21.36 2.95
N VAL A 672 15.25 20.33 2.09
CA VAL A 672 16.08 19.15 2.28
C VAL A 672 17.56 19.51 2.30
N ASP A 673 18.01 20.35 1.37
CA ASP A 673 19.39 20.82 1.27
C ASP A 673 19.81 21.61 2.51
N LEU A 674 18.90 22.33 3.17
CA LEU A 674 19.14 23.05 4.43
C LEU A 674 18.95 22.18 5.69
N GLY A 675 18.70 20.87 5.53
CA GLY A 675 18.60 19.89 6.62
C GLY A 675 17.19 19.67 7.17
N GLY A 676 16.17 20.31 6.61
CA GLY A 676 14.77 20.06 6.98
C GLY A 676 14.32 18.67 6.53
N ILE A 677 13.40 18.07 7.27
CA ILE A 677 12.97 16.69 7.07
C ILE A 677 11.53 16.64 6.57
N ILE A 678 11.31 16.08 5.38
CA ILE A 678 9.97 15.92 4.83
C ILE A 678 9.31 14.67 5.42
N VAL A 679 8.19 14.84 6.13
CA VAL A 679 7.49 13.74 6.85
C VAL A 679 6.27 13.20 6.10
N GLY A 680 5.70 13.98 5.18
CA GLY A 680 4.53 13.55 4.42
C GLY A 680 3.98 14.60 3.47
N LYS A 681 3.02 14.19 2.64
CA LYS A 681 2.25 15.08 1.77
C LYS A 681 0.94 15.45 2.45
N THR A 682 0.69 16.74 2.67
CA THR A 682 -0.54 17.24 3.30
C THR A 682 -1.68 17.41 2.30
N LYS A 683 -2.93 17.22 2.75
CA LYS A 683 -4.13 17.32 1.91
C LYS A 683 -4.31 18.72 1.33
N THR A 684 -4.88 18.77 0.12
CA THR A 684 -5.22 19.99 -0.61
C THR A 684 -6.61 19.86 -1.22
N VAL A 685 -7.28 20.99 -1.44
CA VAL A 685 -8.38 21.06 -2.43
C VAL A 685 -7.81 20.68 -3.80
N GLU A 686 -8.61 20.02 -4.64
CA GLU A 686 -8.25 19.69 -6.02
C GLU A 686 -7.59 20.89 -6.73
N PHE A 687 -6.32 20.70 -7.13
CA PHE A 687 -5.48 21.70 -7.81
C PHE A 687 -5.41 23.07 -7.13
N GLY A 688 -5.73 23.13 -5.84
CA GLY A 688 -5.73 24.37 -5.06
C GLY A 688 -6.92 25.30 -5.32
N GLY A 689 -7.98 24.84 -5.99
CA GLY A 689 -8.97 25.70 -6.67
C GLY A 689 -10.07 26.37 -5.85
N SER A 690 -10.19 26.13 -4.54
CA SER A 690 -11.18 26.84 -3.71
C SER A 690 -10.71 27.03 -2.27
N GLN A 691 -11.29 28.02 -1.59
CA GLN A 691 -11.05 28.37 -0.19
C GLN A 691 -12.25 28.06 0.72
N GLU A 692 -13.39 27.72 0.12
CA GLU A 692 -14.64 27.48 0.84
C GLU A 692 -14.56 26.27 1.79
N VAL A 693 -15.53 26.18 2.69
CA VAL A 693 -15.83 24.94 3.41
C VAL A 693 -16.43 23.96 2.42
N ILE A 694 -15.80 22.79 2.24
CA ILE A 694 -16.23 21.87 1.20
C ILE A 694 -16.41 20.48 1.77
N GLY A 695 -17.64 20.20 2.21
CA GLY A 695 -18.13 18.83 2.43
C GLY A 695 -18.29 18.03 1.13
N ASP A 696 -18.23 18.68 -0.04
CA ASP A 696 -18.39 18.04 -1.36
C ASP A 696 -17.11 17.36 -1.92
N TRP A 697 -16.07 17.18 -1.10
CA TRP A 697 -14.87 16.45 -1.54
C TRP A 697 -15.12 14.95 -1.51
N CYS A 698 -15.17 14.33 -2.69
CA CYS A 698 -15.42 12.90 -2.82
C CYS A 698 -14.13 12.06 -2.86
N ASP A 699 -13.01 12.65 -3.31
CA ASP A 699 -11.78 11.89 -3.59
C ASP A 699 -10.90 11.67 -2.35
N TYR A 700 -10.77 12.70 -1.51
CA TYR A 700 -10.08 12.64 -0.23
C TYR A 700 -10.95 13.33 0.82
N PHE A 701 -11.07 12.69 1.98
CA PHE A 701 -11.84 13.26 3.07
C PHE A 701 -11.22 14.59 3.51
N TYR A 702 -12.06 15.61 3.67
CA TYR A 702 -11.66 16.94 4.14
C TYR A 702 -10.92 16.83 5.49
N ALA A 703 -9.94 17.69 5.81
CA ALA A 703 -9.20 17.57 7.08
C ALA A 703 -10.00 18.18 8.25
N PHE A 704 -9.83 17.67 9.47
CA PHE A 704 -10.49 18.21 10.67
C PHE A 704 -9.77 19.42 11.25
N ASN A 705 -10.53 20.36 11.83
CA ASN A 705 -9.96 21.48 12.54
C ASN A 705 -9.77 21.10 14.01
N ALA A 706 -8.57 21.25 14.55
CA ALA A 706 -8.29 20.92 15.94
C ALA A 706 -8.87 21.93 16.94
N ARG A 707 -9.32 23.12 16.49
CA ARG A 707 -9.82 24.19 17.35
C ARG A 707 -11.27 23.97 17.78
N GLY A 708 -11.64 24.56 18.92
CA GLY A 708 -12.99 24.53 19.45
C GLY A 708 -13.50 23.10 19.66
N ASP A 709 -14.66 22.81 19.08
CA ASP A 709 -15.32 21.50 19.15
C ASP A 709 -14.77 20.45 18.18
N GLY A 710 -13.82 20.80 17.30
CA GLY A 710 -13.31 19.89 16.29
C GLY A 710 -14.04 19.95 14.93
N TYR A 711 -15.14 20.70 14.85
CA TYR A 711 -16.06 20.73 13.71
C TYR A 711 -16.15 22.08 13.01
N LEU A 712 -15.43 23.10 13.49
CA LEU A 712 -15.16 24.29 12.67
C LEU A 712 -14.49 23.88 11.35
N ALA A 713 -14.74 24.64 10.29
CA ALA A 713 -14.14 24.39 9.00
C ALA A 713 -12.62 24.61 9.02
N SER A 714 -11.92 23.79 8.24
CA SER A 714 -10.46 23.90 8.06
C SER A 714 -10.08 24.90 6.96
N THR A 715 -11.07 25.42 6.22
CA THR A 715 -10.96 26.21 4.97
C THR A 715 -10.04 25.56 3.92
N GLY A 716 -9.71 26.25 2.82
CA GLY A 716 -8.86 25.73 1.76
C GLY A 716 -7.93 26.78 1.15
N SER A 717 -7.01 26.42 0.25
CA SER A 717 -6.75 25.05 -0.22
C SER A 717 -5.60 24.33 0.45
N SER A 718 -4.82 24.97 1.34
CA SER A 718 -3.77 24.30 2.12
C SER A 718 -4.31 23.66 3.42
N THR A 719 -5.46 23.01 3.31
CA THR A 719 -6.27 22.47 4.42
C THR A 719 -5.48 21.53 5.32
N GLY A 720 -4.86 20.49 4.75
CA GLY A 720 -4.09 19.52 5.52
C GLY A 720 -2.85 20.13 6.17
N SER A 721 -2.25 21.13 5.52
CA SER A 721 -1.09 21.85 6.05
C SER A 721 -1.42 22.58 7.35
N ALA A 722 -2.52 23.33 7.38
CA ALA A 722 -2.95 24.06 8.57
C ALA A 722 -3.49 23.12 9.67
N ALA A 723 -4.32 22.14 9.29
CA ALA A 723 -4.85 21.13 10.20
C ALA A 723 -3.74 20.35 10.90
N GLY A 724 -2.77 19.84 10.15
CA GLY A 724 -1.64 19.10 10.70
C GLY A 724 -0.81 19.95 11.68
N LEU A 725 -0.56 21.22 11.36
CA LEU A 725 0.18 22.11 12.27
C LEU A 725 -0.59 22.40 13.56
N ALA A 726 -1.90 22.63 13.47
CA ALA A 726 -2.72 22.89 14.66
C ALA A 726 -2.95 21.63 15.51
N ALA A 727 -2.91 20.44 14.91
CA ALA A 727 -3.12 19.19 15.61
C ALA A 727 -1.85 18.60 16.24
N TYR A 728 -0.73 18.64 15.51
CA TYR A 728 0.42 17.79 15.82
C TYR A 728 1.62 18.57 16.37
N PRO A 729 2.02 18.35 17.64
CA PRO A 729 3.13 19.08 18.25
C PRO A 729 4.49 18.70 17.66
N TRP A 730 4.58 17.54 16.99
CA TRP A 730 5.79 17.06 16.32
C TRP A 730 6.04 17.73 14.96
N LEU A 731 5.07 18.47 14.40
CA LEU A 731 5.18 19.17 13.12
C LEU A 731 5.54 20.66 13.34
N ASP A 732 6.53 21.17 12.61
CA ASP A 732 7.09 22.51 12.85
C ASP A 732 6.66 23.54 11.79
N VAL A 733 6.73 23.13 10.52
CA VAL A 733 6.45 23.97 9.36
C VAL A 733 5.68 23.15 8.32
N THR A 734 4.83 23.79 7.54
CA THR A 734 4.30 23.17 6.33
C THR A 734 4.43 24.10 5.14
N LEU A 735 4.79 23.55 3.99
CA LEU A 735 4.72 24.27 2.72
C LEU A 735 3.30 24.21 2.17
N GLY A 736 2.82 25.34 1.68
CA GLY A 736 1.51 25.52 1.08
C GLY A 736 1.60 26.39 -0.16
N THR A 737 0.44 26.66 -0.77
CA THR A 737 0.34 27.56 -1.93
C THR A 737 -0.83 28.49 -1.73
N ASP A 738 -0.68 29.72 -2.19
CA ASP A 738 -1.68 30.78 -2.04
C ASP A 738 -1.92 31.45 -3.39
N SER A 739 -3.16 31.45 -3.88
CA SER A 739 -3.61 32.29 -5.01
C SER A 739 -4.41 33.46 -4.47
N GLY A 740 -5.58 33.20 -3.90
CA GLY A 740 -6.48 34.21 -3.35
C GLY A 740 -6.54 34.27 -1.81
N GLY A 741 -5.73 33.48 -1.09
CA GLY A 741 -5.96 33.22 0.36
C GLY A 741 -5.60 31.82 0.85
N SER A 742 -5.18 30.91 -0.02
CA SER A 742 -5.06 29.46 0.30
C SER A 742 -3.98 29.07 1.31
N ILE A 743 -3.13 29.99 1.78
CA ILE A 743 -2.32 29.84 3.01
C ILE A 743 -2.95 30.62 4.16
N ARG A 744 -3.46 31.81 3.85
CA ARG A 744 -3.94 32.80 4.82
C ARG A 744 -5.25 32.38 5.49
N ASP A 745 -6.25 31.92 4.74
CA ASP A 745 -7.52 31.49 5.32
C ASP A 745 -7.38 30.22 6.18
N PRO A 746 -6.62 29.18 5.77
CA PRO A 746 -6.30 28.07 6.65
C PRO A 746 -5.52 28.52 7.90
N ALA A 747 -4.60 29.48 7.77
CA ALA A 747 -3.89 30.02 8.93
C ALA A 747 -4.84 30.73 9.92
N VAL A 748 -5.82 31.48 9.42
CA VAL A 748 -6.86 32.13 10.23
C VAL A 748 -7.73 31.08 10.92
N ALA A 749 -8.27 30.10 10.17
CA ALA A 749 -9.19 29.09 10.69
C ALA A 749 -8.57 28.22 11.80
N HIS A 750 -7.27 27.95 11.69
CA HIS A 750 -6.54 27.14 12.65
C HIS A 750 -5.77 27.97 13.68
N GLY A 751 -5.81 29.30 13.61
CA GLY A 751 -5.10 30.18 14.55
C GLY A 751 -3.60 29.92 14.58
N ILE A 752 -2.96 29.84 13.41
CA ILE A 752 -1.52 29.62 13.24
C ILE A 752 -0.94 30.75 12.38
N TYR A 753 0.39 30.85 12.33
CA TYR A 753 1.04 31.81 11.46
C TYR A 753 1.05 31.29 10.00
N GLY A 754 0.67 32.14 9.05
CA GLY A 754 0.72 31.84 7.62
C GLY A 754 1.42 32.95 6.86
N PHE A 755 2.36 32.61 5.97
CA PHE A 755 3.12 33.59 5.20
C PHE A 755 2.99 33.36 3.69
N ARG A 756 2.48 34.37 3.00
CA ARG A 756 2.49 34.52 1.54
C ARG A 756 3.66 35.43 1.16
N PRO A 757 4.71 34.92 0.49
CA PRO A 757 5.80 35.75 0.00
C PRO A 757 5.39 36.71 -1.12
N SER A 758 6.23 37.71 -1.37
CA SER A 758 6.19 38.55 -2.56
C SER A 758 6.28 37.70 -3.83
N HIS A 759 5.56 38.08 -4.88
CA HIS A 759 5.69 37.46 -6.21
C HIS A 759 5.66 38.50 -7.33
N ASP A 760 6.21 38.17 -8.49
CA ASP A 760 6.23 39.02 -9.68
C ASP A 760 5.12 38.67 -10.69
N GLY A 761 4.27 37.70 -10.35
CA GLY A 761 3.15 37.26 -11.18
C GLY A 761 3.57 36.36 -12.34
N LYS A 762 4.78 35.81 -12.30
CA LYS A 762 5.24 34.73 -13.18
C LYS A 762 4.91 33.36 -12.57
N ASP A 763 4.69 32.40 -13.46
CA ASP A 763 4.44 31.02 -13.07
C ASP A 763 5.68 30.41 -12.41
N THR A 764 5.44 29.49 -11.46
CA THR A 764 6.49 28.68 -10.84
C THR A 764 6.56 27.34 -11.58
N PRO A 765 7.52 27.14 -12.51
CA PRO A 765 7.43 26.11 -13.55
C PRO A 765 7.52 24.66 -13.06
N ASP A 766 8.02 24.43 -11.84
CA ASP A 766 8.19 23.12 -11.22
C ASP A 766 7.10 22.82 -10.17
N MET A 767 5.99 23.56 -10.22
CA MET A 767 4.81 23.40 -9.38
C MET A 767 3.55 23.22 -10.21
N LEU A 768 2.60 22.45 -9.66
CA LEU A 768 1.33 22.14 -10.30
C LEU A 768 0.27 23.15 -9.87
N LEU A 769 0.28 24.32 -10.51
CA LEU A 769 -0.53 25.47 -10.11
C LEU A 769 -1.24 26.07 -11.33
N PRO A 770 -2.56 25.89 -11.49
CA PRO A 770 -3.33 26.59 -12.50
C PRO A 770 -3.40 28.09 -12.18
N CYS A 771 -3.38 28.97 -13.17
CA CYS A 771 -3.36 30.42 -12.98
C CYS A 771 -2.14 30.88 -12.14
N GLY A 772 -0.92 30.54 -12.60
CA GLY A 772 0.32 30.82 -11.86
C GLY A 772 0.61 32.30 -11.62
N LYS A 773 -0.11 33.21 -12.28
CA LYS A 773 -0.08 34.67 -12.03
C LYS A 773 -0.35 35.05 -10.57
N PHE A 774 -1.24 34.33 -9.89
CA PHE A 774 -1.56 34.59 -8.48
C PHE A 774 -0.92 33.58 -7.54
N HIS A 775 -0.70 32.36 -8.00
CA HIS A 775 -0.19 31.32 -7.14
C HIS A 775 1.26 31.57 -6.75
N THR A 776 1.52 31.58 -5.45
CA THR A 776 2.86 31.62 -4.89
C THR A 776 3.04 30.53 -3.83
N PRO A 777 4.18 29.83 -3.80
CA PRO A 777 4.50 28.96 -2.69
C PRO A 777 4.75 29.80 -1.43
N GLY A 778 4.22 29.35 -0.31
CA GLY A 778 4.48 29.95 0.98
C GLY A 778 4.47 28.88 2.07
N PHE A 779 4.41 29.31 3.32
CA PHE A 779 4.55 28.38 4.44
C PHE A 779 3.77 28.82 5.67
N LEU A 780 3.45 27.82 6.50
CA LEU A 780 2.78 27.99 7.78
C LEU A 780 3.68 27.50 8.90
N ALA A 781 3.54 28.09 10.09
CA ALA A 781 4.27 27.70 11.29
C ALA A 781 3.43 27.96 12.55
N ARG A 782 3.79 27.29 13.65
CA ARG A 782 3.15 27.53 14.96
C ARG A 782 3.78 28.65 15.78
N SER A 783 4.98 29.12 15.42
CA SER A 783 5.62 30.22 16.15
C SER A 783 6.27 31.25 15.23
N SER A 784 6.25 32.51 15.67
CA SER A 784 6.91 33.62 14.98
C SER A 784 8.42 33.37 14.87
N ARG A 785 9.03 32.76 15.90
CA ARG A 785 10.45 32.36 15.91
C ARG A 785 10.78 31.32 14.83
N ILE A 786 10.00 30.24 14.73
CA ILE A 786 10.19 29.21 13.69
C ILE A 786 9.92 29.81 12.31
N MET A 787 8.87 30.62 12.16
CA MET A 787 8.56 31.32 10.92
C MET A 787 9.72 32.20 10.45
N LEU A 788 10.32 32.98 11.35
CA LEU A 788 11.48 33.82 11.05
C LEU A 788 12.71 33.00 10.66
N LYS A 789 13.02 31.95 11.44
CA LYS A 789 14.13 31.05 11.15
C LYS A 789 13.98 30.39 9.78
N PHE A 790 12.81 29.80 9.51
CA PHE A 790 12.52 29.14 8.25
C PHE A 790 12.54 30.14 7.08
N GLY A 791 11.83 31.27 7.21
CA GLY A 791 11.72 32.29 6.17
C GLY A 791 13.06 32.87 5.74
N ARG A 792 13.94 33.22 6.70
CA ARG A 792 15.29 33.75 6.42
C ARG A 792 16.09 32.84 5.48
N HIS A 793 16.10 31.53 5.76
CA HIS A 793 16.88 30.58 4.97
C HIS A 793 16.15 30.14 3.69
N TRP A 794 14.85 29.86 3.77
CA TRP A 794 14.07 29.37 2.64
C TRP A 794 13.88 30.42 1.54
N LEU A 795 13.74 31.71 1.89
CA LEU A 795 13.70 32.80 0.91
C LEU A 795 15.10 33.20 0.41
N GLY A 796 16.17 32.78 1.11
CA GLY A 796 17.56 33.08 0.70
C GLY A 796 17.96 34.55 0.86
N ALA A 797 17.27 35.29 1.74
CA ALA A 797 17.56 36.70 2.00
C ALA A 797 18.58 36.84 3.16
N HIS A 798 19.58 37.71 2.98
CA HIS A 798 20.52 38.05 4.05
C HIS A 798 19.83 38.80 5.20
N PRO A 799 20.31 38.69 6.46
CA PRO A 799 19.76 39.40 7.62
C PRO A 799 19.72 40.93 7.44
N ASP A 800 20.57 41.48 6.57
CA ASP A 800 20.76 42.92 6.33
C ASP A 800 19.91 43.51 5.19
N ILE A 801 18.96 42.77 4.61
CA ILE A 801 18.07 43.33 3.58
C ILE A 801 16.97 44.16 4.27
N LYS A 802 17.38 45.37 4.69
CA LYS A 802 16.63 46.56 5.10
C LYS A 802 15.55 46.36 6.18
N ARG A 803 15.87 46.83 7.39
CA ARG A 803 14.93 47.00 8.52
C ARG A 803 13.64 47.67 8.04
N LEU A 804 12.51 46.98 8.15
CA LEU A 804 11.19 47.57 7.98
C LEU A 804 10.90 48.39 9.24
N ASN A 805 10.61 49.68 9.09
CA ASN A 805 10.28 50.57 10.20
C ASN A 805 9.05 51.41 9.85
N PRO A 806 7.85 50.81 9.92
CA PRO A 806 6.63 51.50 9.53
C PRO A 806 6.37 52.69 10.44
N THR A 807 6.02 53.83 9.86
CA THR A 807 5.55 55.02 10.59
C THR A 807 4.05 55.22 10.44
N ARG A 808 3.39 54.43 9.59
CA ARG A 808 1.94 54.46 9.36
C ARG A 808 1.38 53.04 9.26
N ILE A 809 0.24 52.82 9.91
CA ILE A 809 -0.53 51.58 9.86
C ILE A 809 -1.91 51.91 9.31
N LEU A 810 -2.18 51.49 8.08
CA LEU A 810 -3.52 51.62 7.51
C LEU A 810 -4.41 50.52 8.07
N PHE A 811 -5.55 50.91 8.63
CA PHE A 811 -6.55 50.02 9.18
C PHE A 811 -7.89 50.28 8.46
N PRO A 812 -8.15 49.59 7.34
CA PRO A 812 -9.32 49.88 6.51
C PRO A 812 -10.64 49.50 7.18
N LYS A 813 -11.61 50.42 7.17
CA LYS A 813 -12.92 50.24 7.79
C LYS A 813 -13.75 49.14 7.16
N GLU A 814 -13.58 48.90 5.87
CA GLU A 814 -14.23 47.82 5.11
C GLU A 814 -13.87 46.43 5.63
N TYR A 815 -12.78 46.31 6.40
CA TYR A 815 -12.31 45.04 6.95
C TYR A 815 -12.52 44.91 8.46
N HIS A 816 -13.19 45.86 9.12
CA HIS A 816 -13.53 45.70 10.54
C HIS A 816 -14.38 44.45 10.75
N ALA A 817 -14.12 43.73 11.83
CA ALA A 817 -14.84 42.52 12.16
C ALA A 817 -16.27 42.85 12.59
N GLU A 818 -17.25 42.13 12.03
CA GLU A 818 -18.66 42.25 12.44
C GLU A 818 -18.88 41.82 13.90
N ASN A 819 -18.07 40.88 14.39
CA ASN A 819 -18.10 40.44 15.79
C ASN A 819 -17.34 41.45 16.67
N GLU A 820 -18.05 42.13 17.56
CA GLU A 820 -17.50 43.18 18.44
C GLU A 820 -16.33 42.69 19.31
N ASN A 821 -16.37 41.44 19.80
CA ASN A 821 -15.29 40.87 20.60
C ASN A 821 -14.02 40.65 19.76
N VAL A 822 -14.20 40.18 18.52
CA VAL A 822 -13.10 40.03 17.56
C VAL A 822 -12.50 41.39 17.23
N GLN A 823 -13.34 42.39 16.97
CA GLN A 823 -12.92 43.75 16.69
C GLN A 823 -12.16 44.36 17.87
N ALA A 824 -12.62 44.15 19.11
CA ALA A 824 -11.93 44.61 20.31
C ALA A 824 -10.53 43.98 20.48
N VAL A 825 -10.38 42.68 20.20
CA VAL A 825 -9.07 42.01 20.20
C VAL A 825 -8.15 42.62 19.14
N ALA A 826 -8.68 42.85 17.93
CA ALA A 826 -7.93 43.46 16.84
C ALA A 826 -7.49 44.89 17.16
N ASP A 827 -8.39 45.71 17.69
CA ASP A 827 -8.14 47.09 18.08
C ASP A 827 -7.06 47.19 19.16
N LYS A 828 -7.11 46.30 20.15
CA LYS A 828 -6.07 46.20 21.18
C LYS A 828 -4.71 45.88 20.56
N TRP A 829 -4.66 44.90 19.65
CA TRP A 829 -3.40 44.46 19.04
C TRP A 829 -2.80 45.53 18.12
N VAL A 830 -3.59 46.14 17.24
CA VAL A 830 -3.10 47.17 16.29
C VAL A 830 -2.69 48.45 17.01
N THR A 831 -3.39 48.83 18.08
CA THR A 831 -3.01 49.97 18.93
C THR A 831 -1.68 49.70 19.65
N GLY A 832 -1.48 48.48 20.16
CA GLY A 832 -0.21 48.06 20.74
C GLY A 832 0.94 48.11 19.73
N LEU A 833 0.72 47.62 18.51
CA LEU A 833 1.71 47.66 17.44
C LEU A 833 2.06 49.10 17.03
N ALA A 834 1.06 49.96 16.87
CA ALA A 834 1.26 51.38 16.56
C ALA A 834 2.10 52.07 17.65
N SER A 835 1.77 51.82 18.92
CA SER A 835 2.50 52.38 20.06
C SER A 835 3.96 51.90 20.11
N TRP A 836 4.21 50.61 19.88
CA TRP A 836 5.56 50.05 19.89
C TRP A 836 6.42 50.61 18.74
N LEU A 837 5.83 50.79 17.55
CA LEU A 837 6.52 51.36 16.39
C LEU A 837 6.73 52.88 16.48
N GLY A 838 5.99 53.58 17.33
CA GLY A 838 5.83 55.03 17.22
C GLY A 838 5.16 55.44 15.89
N ALA A 839 4.27 54.59 15.39
CA ALA A 839 3.57 54.78 14.12
C ALA A 839 2.17 55.36 14.34
N GLU A 840 1.65 56.05 13.33
CA GLU A 840 0.27 56.51 13.29
C GLU A 840 -0.66 55.36 12.85
N ARG A 841 -1.68 55.05 13.66
CA ARG A 841 -2.82 54.22 13.23
C ARG A 841 -3.79 55.09 12.42
N CYS A 842 -4.03 54.73 11.16
CA CYS A 842 -4.91 55.45 10.26
C CYS A 842 -6.14 54.58 9.91
N ASP A 843 -7.27 54.86 10.56
CA ASP A 843 -8.56 54.25 10.23
C ASP A 843 -9.13 54.87 8.93
N VAL A 844 -8.87 54.22 7.79
CA VAL A 844 -9.16 54.74 6.44
C VAL A 844 -10.37 54.06 5.79
N SER A 845 -10.99 54.73 4.83
CA SER A 845 -11.98 54.15 3.91
C SER A 845 -11.31 53.95 2.56
N LEU A 846 -11.23 52.71 2.08
CA LEU A 846 -10.69 52.40 0.75
C LEU A 846 -11.55 53.01 -0.35
N GLU A 847 -12.87 53.01 -0.17
CA GLU A 847 -13.79 53.62 -1.13
C GLU A 847 -13.61 55.15 -1.20
N ASP A 848 -13.39 55.83 -0.06
CA ASP A 848 -13.16 57.28 -0.06
C ASP A 848 -11.83 57.64 -0.74
N ILE A 849 -10.77 56.85 -0.49
CA ILE A 849 -9.48 57.02 -1.16
C ILE A 849 -9.66 56.77 -2.65
N TRP A 850 -10.36 55.70 -3.05
CA TRP A 850 -10.62 55.38 -4.44
C TRP A 850 -11.41 56.48 -5.15
N ASP A 851 -12.50 56.98 -4.55
CA ASP A 851 -13.32 58.03 -5.16
C ASP A 851 -12.58 59.35 -5.40
N THR A 852 -11.54 59.62 -4.59
CA THR A 852 -10.69 60.81 -4.74
C THR A 852 -9.48 60.62 -5.64
N THR A 853 -9.06 59.37 -5.91
CA THR A 853 -7.79 59.06 -6.60
C THR A 853 -7.93 58.19 -7.85
N LYS A 854 -9.10 57.60 -8.10
CA LYS A 854 -9.34 56.76 -9.28
C LYS A 854 -9.19 57.56 -10.57
N PRO A 855 -8.72 56.93 -11.67
CA PRO A 855 -8.71 57.55 -12.98
C PRO A 855 -10.07 58.15 -13.37
N ALA A 856 -10.08 59.37 -13.92
CA ALA A 856 -11.31 60.09 -14.28
C ALA A 856 -12.20 59.34 -15.29
N SER A 857 -11.67 58.35 -16.01
CA SER A 857 -12.41 57.48 -16.92
C SER A 857 -13.27 56.42 -16.20
N LEU A 858 -13.09 56.21 -14.90
CA LEU A 858 -13.79 55.19 -14.12
C LEU A 858 -14.88 55.81 -13.24
N SER A 859 -16.10 55.29 -13.34
CA SER A 859 -17.24 55.72 -12.53
C SER A 859 -17.58 54.77 -11.37
N LYS A 860 -17.16 53.50 -11.45
CA LYS A 860 -17.46 52.46 -10.47
C LYS A 860 -16.73 52.68 -9.13
N SER A 861 -17.26 52.10 -8.06
CA SER A 861 -16.59 51.99 -6.75
C SER A 861 -15.38 51.04 -6.84
N PHE A 862 -14.52 51.02 -5.84
CA PHE A 862 -13.35 50.15 -5.78
C PHE A 862 -13.78 48.68 -5.88
N VAL A 863 -14.70 48.25 -5.00
CA VAL A 863 -15.17 46.86 -4.96
C VAL A 863 -15.86 46.47 -6.26
N GLU A 864 -16.71 47.34 -6.83
CA GLU A 864 -17.42 47.03 -8.07
C GLU A 864 -16.50 47.02 -9.31
N THR A 865 -15.38 47.76 -9.27
CA THR A 865 -14.37 47.74 -10.34
C THR A 865 -13.65 46.39 -10.39
N PHE A 866 -13.24 45.86 -9.23
CA PHE A 866 -12.39 44.66 -9.18
C PHE A 866 -13.13 43.35 -8.85
N LYS A 867 -14.46 43.42 -8.69
CA LYS A 867 -15.32 42.34 -8.21
C LYS A 867 -15.12 41.00 -8.94
N SER A 868 -14.89 41.05 -10.26
CA SER A 868 -14.77 39.86 -11.12
C SER A 868 -13.33 39.57 -11.56
N THR A 869 -12.38 40.45 -11.26
CA THR A 869 -11.01 40.41 -11.81
C THR A 869 -10.31 39.09 -11.48
N PHE A 870 -10.31 38.69 -10.20
CA PHE A 870 -9.64 37.47 -9.75
C PHE A 870 -10.31 36.21 -10.29
N ILE A 871 -11.64 36.11 -10.18
CA ILE A 871 -12.36 34.89 -10.54
C ILE A 871 -12.38 34.64 -12.04
N ASN A 872 -12.46 35.67 -12.88
CA ASN A 872 -12.40 35.52 -14.35
C ASN A 872 -11.07 34.91 -14.80
N LEU A 873 -9.94 35.39 -14.27
CA LEU A 873 -8.62 34.83 -14.59
C LEU A 873 -8.40 33.45 -14.00
N THR A 874 -9.03 33.16 -12.86
CA THR A 874 -9.04 31.82 -12.28
C THR A 874 -9.80 30.84 -13.18
N TYR A 875 -10.99 31.20 -13.67
CA TYR A 875 -11.74 30.37 -14.63
C TYR A 875 -10.93 30.08 -15.89
N HIS A 876 -10.30 31.12 -16.46
CA HIS A 876 -9.46 30.95 -17.64
C HIS A 876 -8.27 30.02 -17.37
N GLY A 877 -7.47 30.30 -16.32
CA GLY A 877 -6.27 29.52 -16.00
C GLY A 877 -6.57 28.06 -15.64
N PHE A 878 -7.63 27.78 -14.87
CA PHE A 878 -8.02 26.40 -14.56
C PHE A 878 -8.46 25.61 -15.79
N TRP A 879 -9.04 26.28 -16.80
CA TRP A 879 -9.41 25.65 -18.06
C TRP A 879 -8.20 25.36 -18.96
N THR A 880 -7.33 26.36 -19.13
CA THR A 880 -6.15 26.31 -20.02
C THR A 880 -5.06 25.42 -19.45
N ASP A 881 -4.70 25.60 -18.20
CA ASP A 881 -3.48 25.01 -17.61
C ASP A 881 -3.69 23.54 -17.24
N LEU A 882 -4.94 23.09 -17.14
CA LEU A 882 -5.30 21.69 -16.92
C LEU A 882 -5.72 20.96 -18.21
N ALA A 883 -5.51 21.56 -19.39
CA ALA A 883 -5.80 20.92 -20.66
C ALA A 883 -5.03 19.60 -20.83
N ASP A 884 -3.73 19.56 -20.53
CA ASP A 884 -2.91 18.35 -20.63
C ASP A 884 -3.41 17.22 -19.72
N PHE A 885 -3.92 17.55 -18.53
CA PHE A 885 -4.53 16.56 -17.65
C PHE A 885 -5.82 16.02 -18.25
N ARG A 886 -6.73 16.90 -18.66
CA ARG A 886 -8.04 16.54 -19.23
C ARG A 886 -7.88 15.69 -20.49
N ASP A 887 -7.05 16.14 -21.42
CA ASP A 887 -6.85 15.50 -22.73
C ASP A 887 -5.97 14.25 -22.58
N GLY A 888 -4.92 14.32 -21.77
CA GLY A 888 -4.03 13.18 -21.49
C GLY A 888 -4.76 12.02 -20.80
N TYR A 889 -5.65 12.32 -19.84
CA TYR A 889 -6.48 11.30 -19.20
C TYR A 889 -7.44 10.66 -20.21
N LYS A 890 -8.13 11.47 -21.02
CA LYS A 890 -9.04 11.00 -22.06
C LYS A 890 -8.33 10.11 -23.09
N ASN A 891 -7.13 10.51 -23.52
CA ASN A 891 -6.33 9.75 -24.48
C ASN A 891 -5.85 8.41 -23.90
N LYS A 892 -5.46 8.38 -22.62
CA LYS A 892 -4.92 7.17 -21.98
C LYS A 892 -5.99 6.14 -21.59
N PHE A 893 -7.14 6.60 -21.10
CA PHE A 893 -8.17 5.74 -20.51
C PHE A 893 -9.48 5.69 -21.32
N ASN A 894 -9.59 6.44 -22.41
CA ASN A 894 -10.80 6.58 -23.22
C ASN A 894 -12.04 7.10 -22.47
N GLU A 895 -11.87 7.66 -21.28
CA GLU A 895 -12.92 8.19 -20.40
C GLU A 895 -12.53 9.59 -19.88
N ASN A 896 -13.49 10.41 -19.43
CA ASN A 896 -13.17 11.71 -18.84
C ASN A 896 -12.70 11.52 -17.38
N PRO A 897 -11.72 12.32 -16.90
CA PRO A 897 -11.33 12.27 -15.49
C PRO A 897 -12.50 12.72 -14.59
N TYR A 898 -12.66 12.06 -13.44
CA TYR A 898 -13.51 12.60 -12.39
C TYR A 898 -12.84 13.81 -11.73
N ILE A 899 -13.64 14.84 -11.47
CA ILE A 899 -13.27 16.05 -10.73
C ILE A 899 -14.46 16.46 -9.83
N CYS A 900 -14.20 17.11 -8.71
CA CYS A 900 -15.24 17.54 -7.78
C CYS A 900 -16.16 18.61 -8.41
N LYS A 901 -17.32 18.86 -7.78
CA LYS A 901 -18.32 19.82 -8.27
C LYS A 901 -17.79 21.26 -8.39
N VAL A 902 -16.90 21.66 -7.48
CA VAL A 902 -16.26 22.98 -7.52
C VAL A 902 -15.34 23.12 -8.73
N LEU A 903 -14.54 22.08 -9.03
CA LEU A 903 -13.67 22.10 -10.21
C LEU A 903 -14.47 21.95 -11.52
N GLN A 904 -15.56 21.17 -11.51
CA GLN A 904 -16.55 21.16 -12.59
C GLN A 904 -17.07 22.58 -12.85
N MET A 905 -17.39 23.37 -11.84
CA MET A 905 -17.82 24.76 -12.01
C MET A 905 -16.71 25.63 -12.58
N LEU A 906 -15.47 25.50 -12.09
CA LEU A 906 -14.32 26.23 -12.65
C LEU A 906 -14.07 25.89 -14.14
N TRP A 907 -14.31 24.65 -14.56
CA TRP A 907 -14.17 24.22 -15.96
C TRP A 907 -15.42 24.52 -16.81
N TYR A 908 -16.61 24.34 -16.23
CA TYR A 908 -17.92 24.27 -16.88
C TYR A 908 -18.98 24.95 -15.98
N VAL A 909 -19.12 26.28 -16.03
CA VAL A 909 -20.13 26.97 -15.20
C VAL A 909 -21.55 26.72 -15.75
N TYR A 910 -22.47 26.27 -14.87
CA TYR A 910 -23.92 26.26 -15.09
C TYR A 910 -24.48 27.66 -14.85
N THR A 911 -24.93 28.35 -15.90
CA THR A 911 -25.96 29.40 -15.74
C THR A 911 -27.24 28.96 -16.44
N ALA A 912 -28.38 29.53 -16.04
CA ALA A 912 -29.70 29.17 -16.59
C ALA A 912 -29.82 29.37 -18.12
N THR A 913 -28.85 30.00 -18.78
CA THR A 913 -28.93 30.38 -20.20
C THR A 913 -27.67 30.12 -21.06
N SER A 914 -26.52 29.68 -20.52
CA SER A 914 -25.37 29.22 -21.35
C SER A 914 -24.33 28.40 -20.55
N MET A 915 -23.60 27.51 -21.26
CA MET A 915 -22.96 26.29 -20.73
C MET A 915 -21.42 26.30 -20.53
N ASP A 916 -20.67 27.38 -20.77
CA ASP A 916 -19.22 27.23 -21.05
C ASP A 916 -18.25 28.29 -20.44
N ARG A 917 -18.48 28.97 -19.31
CA ARG A 917 -17.70 30.20 -18.94
C ARG A 917 -16.15 30.12 -18.91
N GLY A 918 -15.50 29.05 -18.45
CA GLY A 918 -14.03 28.93 -18.53
C GLY A 918 -13.50 28.85 -19.97
N LYS A 919 -14.25 28.17 -20.83
CA LYS A 919 -14.06 28.04 -22.28
C LYS A 919 -14.63 29.24 -23.07
N SER A 920 -15.61 29.94 -22.50
CA SER A 920 -16.42 30.98 -23.15
C SER A 920 -16.15 32.39 -22.64
N LEU A 921 -15.19 32.56 -21.73
CA LEU A 921 -14.59 33.86 -21.41
C LEU A 921 -13.95 34.37 -22.69
N SER A 922 -14.45 35.51 -23.16
CA SER A 922 -13.92 36.11 -24.38
C SER A 922 -12.49 36.60 -24.14
N PRO A 923 -11.63 36.63 -25.17
CA PRO A 923 -10.31 37.25 -25.08
C PRO A 923 -10.36 38.68 -24.50
N ASP A 924 -11.44 39.42 -24.80
CA ASP A 924 -11.64 40.78 -24.29
C ASP A 924 -11.91 40.80 -22.77
N GLU A 925 -12.68 39.86 -22.24
CA GLU A 925 -12.91 39.74 -20.79
C GLU A 925 -11.63 39.34 -20.04
N VAL A 926 -10.82 38.45 -20.63
CA VAL A 926 -9.49 38.09 -20.09
C VAL A 926 -8.56 39.30 -20.10
N GLN A 927 -8.50 40.03 -21.23
CA GLN A 927 -7.68 41.22 -21.34
C GLN A 927 -8.13 42.32 -20.38
N GLN A 928 -9.44 42.54 -20.23
CA GLN A 928 -9.98 43.49 -19.27
C GLN A 928 -9.55 43.13 -17.83
N ALA A 929 -9.64 41.87 -17.43
CA ALA A 929 -9.19 41.44 -16.11
C ALA A 929 -7.68 41.62 -15.91
N LEU A 930 -6.86 41.44 -16.96
CA LEU A 930 -5.44 41.73 -16.92
C LEU A 930 -5.16 43.24 -16.76
N ASP A 931 -5.89 44.09 -17.48
CA ASP A 931 -5.78 45.54 -17.37
C ASP A 931 -6.24 46.03 -15.98
N GLU A 932 -7.28 45.42 -15.41
CA GLU A 932 -7.73 45.66 -14.04
C GLU A 932 -6.67 45.28 -13.00
N ILE A 933 -5.89 44.21 -13.20
CA ILE A 933 -4.73 43.92 -12.31
C ILE A 933 -3.72 45.06 -12.36
N ILE A 934 -3.37 45.53 -13.56
CA ILE A 934 -2.39 46.61 -13.73
C ILE A 934 -2.91 47.88 -13.06
N LEU A 935 -4.19 48.20 -13.28
CA LEU A 935 -4.87 49.32 -12.64
C LEU A 935 -4.86 49.20 -11.12
N HIS A 936 -5.27 48.06 -10.56
CA HIS A 936 -5.23 47.82 -9.12
C HIS A 936 -3.83 48.01 -8.59
N ASN A 937 -2.82 47.39 -9.22
CA ASN A 937 -1.45 47.40 -8.71
C ASN A 937 -0.85 48.80 -8.72
N ASN A 938 -1.02 49.54 -9.81
CA ASN A 938 -0.57 50.93 -9.89
C ASN A 938 -1.25 51.77 -8.80
N TRP A 939 -2.58 51.70 -8.71
CA TRP A 939 -3.33 52.46 -7.71
C TRP A 939 -2.94 52.07 -6.27
N PHE A 940 -2.83 50.77 -5.98
CA PHE A 940 -2.50 50.23 -4.67
C PHE A 940 -1.12 50.68 -4.19
N PHE A 941 -0.11 50.60 -5.06
CA PHE A 941 1.23 51.07 -4.74
C PHE A 941 1.37 52.59 -4.79
N GLU A 942 0.53 53.33 -5.51
CA GLU A 942 0.59 54.80 -5.50
C GLU A 942 -0.11 55.43 -4.28
N ASN A 943 -1.19 54.80 -3.80
CA ASN A 943 -2.09 55.41 -2.81
C ASN A 943 -2.07 54.73 -1.44
N LEU A 944 -1.80 53.41 -1.35
CA LEU A 944 -1.85 52.68 -0.08
C LEU A 944 -0.47 52.21 0.41
N LEU A 945 0.35 51.63 -0.46
CA LEU A 945 1.72 51.17 -0.14
C LEU A 945 2.77 51.91 -0.98
N ASN A 946 2.75 53.24 -0.92
CA ASN A 946 3.60 54.12 -1.73
C ASN A 946 4.99 54.40 -1.17
N ASP A 947 5.28 53.88 0.00
CA ASP A 947 6.58 53.95 0.62
C ASP A 947 6.94 52.63 1.33
N GLN A 948 8.16 52.55 1.84
CA GLN A 948 8.61 51.43 2.67
C GLN A 948 8.31 51.67 4.17
N LYS A 949 7.40 52.59 4.49
CA LYS A 949 7.06 53.02 5.86
C LYS A 949 5.58 52.80 6.20
N THR A 950 4.83 52.17 5.32
CA THR A 950 3.41 51.89 5.51
C THR A 950 3.18 50.39 5.50
N ILE A 951 2.34 49.92 6.42
CA ILE A 951 1.77 48.56 6.41
C ILE A 951 0.25 48.64 6.46
N ILE A 952 -0.42 47.64 5.90
CA ILE A 952 -1.88 47.50 5.98
C ILE A 952 -2.19 46.36 6.93
N VAL A 953 -3.13 46.59 7.84
CA VAL A 953 -3.55 45.61 8.85
C VAL A 953 -5.07 45.42 8.73
N ALA A 954 -5.53 44.17 8.75
CA ALA A 954 -6.95 43.83 8.72
C ALA A 954 -7.25 42.66 9.68
N PRO A 955 -8.32 42.71 10.50
CA PRO A 955 -8.71 41.60 11.36
C PRO A 955 -9.33 40.46 10.54
N ARG A 956 -9.11 39.22 10.99
CA ARG A 956 -9.60 38.00 10.34
C ARG A 956 -10.00 36.96 11.38
N TYR A 957 -11.11 36.28 11.14
CA TYR A 957 -11.58 35.13 11.92
C TYR A 957 -12.43 34.20 11.05
N LYS A 958 -12.66 32.97 11.50
CA LYS A 958 -13.51 31.98 10.83
C LYS A 958 -14.35 31.22 11.86
N LEU A 959 -15.66 31.15 11.60
CA LEU A 959 -16.64 30.45 12.43
C LEU A 959 -17.53 29.48 11.63
N ASP A 960 -17.29 29.37 10.31
CA ASP A 960 -18.02 28.47 9.44
C ASP A 960 -17.82 27.02 9.93
N TYR A 961 -18.90 26.24 9.97
CA TYR A 961 -18.87 24.84 10.37
C TYR A 961 -18.65 23.89 9.20
N ARG A 962 -17.96 22.79 9.46
CA ARG A 962 -17.66 21.73 8.48
C ARG A 962 -18.91 21.15 7.82
N ASP A 963 -19.98 20.99 8.58
CA ASP A 963 -21.22 20.31 8.18
C ASP A 963 -22.31 21.27 7.68
N GLU A 964 -21.96 22.54 7.46
CA GLU A 964 -22.88 23.49 6.82
C GLU A 964 -23.23 23.05 5.40
N TYR A 965 -24.53 22.93 5.13
CA TYR A 965 -25.07 22.65 3.81
C TYR A 965 -25.06 23.92 2.95
N TYR A 966 -24.03 24.07 2.13
CA TYR A 966 -24.01 25.09 1.09
C TYR A 966 -24.92 24.69 -0.09
N PRO A 967 -25.47 25.67 -0.85
CA PRO A 967 -26.07 25.40 -2.15
C PRO A 967 -25.09 24.61 -3.02
N SER A 968 -25.60 23.87 -4.00
CA SER A 968 -24.73 23.23 -4.99
C SER A 968 -23.79 24.28 -5.62
N PRO A 969 -22.52 23.95 -5.91
CA PRO A 969 -21.52 24.94 -6.34
C PRO A 969 -21.99 25.88 -7.46
N GLU A 970 -22.78 25.40 -8.42
CA GLU A 970 -23.33 26.22 -9.49
C GLU A 970 -24.31 27.33 -9.05
N LYS A 971 -24.81 27.27 -7.81
CA LYS A 971 -25.69 28.28 -7.20
C LYS A 971 -24.96 29.21 -6.23
N ARG A 972 -23.66 28.99 -5.99
CA ARG A 972 -22.85 29.85 -5.10
C ARG A 972 -22.35 31.07 -5.86
N ASN A 973 -22.15 32.18 -5.13
CA ASN A 973 -21.58 33.40 -5.71
C ASN A 973 -20.07 33.47 -5.44
N TYR A 974 -19.27 33.32 -6.49
CA TYR A 974 -17.80 33.35 -6.44
C TYR A 974 -17.20 34.72 -6.82
N VAL A 975 -18.04 35.73 -7.00
CA VAL A 975 -17.64 37.08 -7.41
C VAL A 975 -17.62 37.97 -6.17
N GLY A 976 -16.52 38.67 -5.93
CA GLY A 976 -16.37 39.49 -4.73
C GLY A 976 -14.95 40.01 -4.51
N TRP A 977 -14.81 40.79 -3.44
CA TRP A 977 -13.54 41.35 -3.00
C TRP A 977 -13.37 41.15 -1.49
N ASP A 978 -12.18 40.72 -1.07
CA ASP A 978 -11.77 40.68 0.33
C ASP A 978 -10.30 41.08 0.50
N SER A 979 -9.86 41.31 1.75
CA SER A 979 -8.51 41.82 2.02
C SER A 979 -7.36 40.93 1.53
N ASN A 980 -7.61 39.64 1.27
CA ASN A 980 -6.60 38.76 0.68
C ASN A 980 -6.20 39.19 -0.73
N LEU A 981 -7.15 39.71 -1.52
CA LEU A 981 -6.94 39.95 -2.95
C LEU A 981 -5.92 41.06 -3.21
N HIS A 982 -5.76 42.02 -2.29
CA HIS A 982 -4.72 43.04 -2.39
C HIS A 982 -3.33 42.42 -2.60
N ALA A 983 -2.91 41.49 -1.73
CA ALA A 983 -1.61 40.83 -1.83
C ALA A 983 -1.55 39.80 -2.97
N SER A 984 -2.68 39.20 -3.34
CA SER A 984 -2.78 38.27 -4.47
C SER A 984 -2.54 38.93 -5.82
N LEU A 985 -3.08 40.13 -6.02
CA LEU A 985 -2.99 40.88 -7.27
C LEU A 985 -1.66 41.65 -7.36
N SER A 986 -1.27 42.33 -6.27
CA SER A 986 -0.07 43.19 -6.23
C SER A 986 1.25 42.44 -6.08
N GLY A 987 1.19 41.22 -5.54
CA GLY A 987 2.35 40.47 -5.11
C GLY A 987 3.14 41.10 -3.98
N ALA A 988 2.48 41.88 -3.14
CA ALA A 988 2.98 42.28 -1.83
C ALA A 988 3.02 41.06 -0.87
N PRO A 989 3.99 40.99 0.07
CA PRO A 989 4.05 39.94 1.06
C PRO A 989 2.94 40.14 2.10
N ASN A 990 2.37 39.04 2.58
CA ASN A 990 1.29 39.07 3.55
C ASN A 990 1.46 37.96 4.59
N ILE A 991 1.44 38.36 5.87
CA ILE A 991 1.51 37.46 7.02
C ILE A 991 0.19 37.45 7.78
N ILE A 992 -0.28 36.26 8.16
CA ILE A 992 -1.32 36.05 9.17
C ILE A 992 -0.66 35.84 10.51
N VAL A 993 -1.08 36.62 11.50
CA VAL A 993 -0.58 36.60 12.87
C VAL A 993 -1.75 36.22 13.79
N PRO A 994 -1.72 35.10 14.52
CA PRO A 994 -2.71 34.83 15.56
C PRO A 994 -2.47 35.78 16.73
N VAL A 995 -3.52 36.49 17.17
CA VAL A 995 -3.40 37.58 18.16
C VAL A 995 -4.30 37.42 19.38
N GLY A 996 -5.26 36.49 19.33
CA GLY A 996 -6.13 36.19 20.44
C GLY A 996 -7.13 35.08 20.11
N GLN A 997 -8.13 34.95 20.96
CA GLN A 997 -9.23 34.01 20.79
C GLN A 997 -10.51 34.58 21.44
N CYS A 998 -11.66 34.25 20.88
CA CYS A 998 -12.97 34.66 21.37
C CYS A 998 -13.84 33.43 21.63
N SER A 999 -14.87 33.58 22.46
CA SER A 999 -15.84 32.52 22.69
C SER A 999 -16.97 32.56 21.67
N TYR A 1000 -17.50 31.38 21.34
CA TYR A 1000 -18.71 31.20 20.53
C TYR A 1000 -19.54 30.06 21.11
N GLU A 1001 -20.86 30.09 20.90
CA GLU A 1001 -21.73 28.98 21.31
C GLU A 1001 -21.70 27.88 20.26
N SER A 1002 -21.18 26.70 20.63
CA SER A 1002 -21.13 25.56 19.72
C SER A 1002 -22.48 24.89 19.63
N HIS A 1003 -23.00 24.77 18.41
CA HIS A 1003 -24.25 24.02 18.19
C HIS A 1003 -24.03 22.50 18.20
N ILE A 1004 -22.77 22.04 18.10
CA ILE A 1004 -22.39 20.63 18.17
C ILE A 1004 -22.34 20.16 19.62
N THR A 1005 -21.69 20.91 20.51
CA THR A 1005 -21.53 20.52 21.92
C THR A 1005 -22.59 21.12 22.84
N GLY A 1006 -23.27 22.19 22.41
CA GLY A 1006 -24.21 22.96 23.22
C GLY A 1006 -23.55 23.80 24.30
N ASN A 1007 -22.22 23.99 24.25
CA ASN A 1007 -21.45 24.76 25.22
C ASN A 1007 -20.69 25.91 24.55
N ALA A 1008 -20.29 26.88 25.38
CA ALA A 1008 -19.32 27.90 24.99
C ALA A 1008 -17.97 27.25 24.64
N GLU A 1009 -17.57 27.38 23.38
CA GLU A 1009 -16.29 26.97 22.83
C GLU A 1009 -15.44 28.22 22.51
N ILE A 1010 -14.21 28.02 22.02
CA ILE A 1010 -13.34 29.12 21.61
C ILE A 1010 -12.82 28.97 20.18
N PHE A 1011 -12.64 30.10 19.50
CA PHE A 1011 -12.10 30.19 18.15
C PHE A 1011 -10.99 31.25 18.08
N PRO A 1012 -10.01 31.08 17.19
CA PRO A 1012 -8.88 32.00 17.07
C PRO A 1012 -9.26 33.31 16.37
N VAL A 1013 -8.56 34.39 16.77
CA VAL A 1013 -8.58 35.70 16.12
C VAL A 1013 -7.18 35.99 15.58
N SER A 1014 -7.10 36.43 14.32
CA SER A 1014 -5.85 36.70 13.64
C SER A 1014 -5.86 38.06 12.95
N MET A 1015 -4.67 38.61 12.69
CA MET A 1015 -4.46 39.82 11.91
C MET A 1015 -3.76 39.46 10.61
N SER A 1016 -4.29 39.95 9.49
CA SER A 1016 -3.60 39.99 8.20
C SER A 1016 -2.78 41.27 8.11
N VAL A 1017 -1.46 41.12 7.92
CA VAL A 1017 -0.53 42.25 7.79
C VAL A 1017 0.13 42.19 6.41
N ILE A 1018 -0.09 43.21 5.60
CA ILE A 1018 0.50 43.36 4.27
C ILE A 1018 1.62 44.40 4.35
N GLY A 1019 2.80 44.03 3.87
CA GLY A 1019 3.99 44.89 3.88
C GLY A 1019 4.44 45.33 2.49
N PRO A 1020 5.47 46.19 2.41
CA PRO A 1020 6.06 46.58 1.13
C PRO A 1020 6.70 45.39 0.40
N LYS A 1021 6.56 45.37 -0.92
CA LYS A 1021 7.08 44.30 -1.79
C LYS A 1021 8.60 44.15 -1.67
N GLY A 1022 9.07 42.90 -1.52
CA GLY A 1022 10.49 42.56 -1.38
C GLY A 1022 11.08 42.73 0.02
N LEU A 1023 10.29 43.14 1.01
CA LEU A 1023 10.68 43.23 2.44
C LEU A 1023 10.14 42.05 3.26
N ASP A 1024 10.00 40.88 2.64
CA ASP A 1024 9.42 39.65 3.17
C ASP A 1024 9.96 39.26 4.56
N VAL A 1025 11.28 39.07 4.65
CA VAL A 1025 11.95 38.66 5.88
C VAL A 1025 11.90 39.76 6.93
N ALA A 1026 11.97 41.03 6.51
CA ALA A 1026 11.88 42.17 7.42
C ALA A 1026 10.48 42.27 8.04
N LEU A 1027 9.42 41.96 7.29
CA LEU A 1027 8.04 41.89 7.80
C LEU A 1027 7.88 40.77 8.83
N ILE A 1028 8.39 39.56 8.55
CA ILE A 1028 8.37 38.46 9.53
C ILE A 1028 9.16 38.84 10.79
N SER A 1029 10.33 39.48 10.60
CA SER A 1029 11.18 39.93 11.71
C SER A 1029 10.49 40.99 12.56
N LEU A 1030 9.76 41.92 11.94
CA LEU A 1030 8.98 42.96 12.63
C LEU A 1030 7.95 42.32 13.59
N ILE A 1031 7.18 41.35 13.09
CA ILE A 1031 6.17 40.65 13.90
C ILE A 1031 6.81 39.84 15.03
N HIS A 1032 7.91 39.14 14.76
CA HIS A 1032 8.63 38.41 15.80
C HIS A 1032 9.15 39.36 16.89
N SER A 1033 9.82 40.46 16.52
CA SER A 1033 10.32 41.47 17.46
C SER A 1033 9.20 42.10 18.28
N TYR A 1034 8.08 42.46 17.66
CA TYR A 1034 6.91 43.00 18.37
C TYR A 1034 6.41 42.01 19.43
N ASN A 1035 6.26 40.73 19.07
CA ASN A 1035 5.79 39.73 20.02
C ASN A 1035 6.77 39.52 21.18
N THR A 1036 8.07 39.39 20.89
CA THR A 1036 9.10 39.17 21.90
C THR A 1036 9.27 40.37 22.85
N GLU A 1037 9.33 41.59 22.31
CA GLU A 1037 9.57 42.81 23.11
C GLU A 1037 8.36 43.24 23.95
N ASN A 1038 7.15 42.78 23.60
CA ASN A 1038 5.92 43.07 24.34
C ASN A 1038 5.37 41.86 25.10
N GLU A 1039 6.18 40.80 25.26
CA GLU A 1039 5.84 39.57 25.99
C GLU A 1039 4.53 38.91 25.48
N LEU A 1040 4.23 39.07 24.20
CA LEU A 1040 3.10 38.39 23.56
C LEU A 1040 3.47 36.94 23.23
N PRO A 1041 2.50 36.00 23.22
CA PRO A 1041 2.79 34.61 22.90
C PRO A 1041 3.45 34.45 21.51
N GLU A 1042 4.70 33.99 21.50
CA GLU A 1042 5.43 33.73 20.26
C GLU A 1042 4.96 32.47 19.53
N SER A 1043 4.34 31.54 20.26
CA SER A 1043 3.88 30.25 19.77
C SER A 1043 2.43 29.99 20.14
N VAL A 1044 1.71 29.30 19.25
CA VAL A 1044 0.36 28.80 19.53
C VAL A 1044 0.38 27.33 19.95
N LEU A 1045 -0.58 26.96 20.79
CA LEU A 1045 -0.79 25.59 21.26
C LEU A 1045 -1.36 24.70 20.14
N THR A 1046 -1.18 23.38 20.29
CA THR A 1046 -1.88 22.37 19.49
C THR A 1046 -3.18 21.95 20.15
N GLY A 1047 -4.15 21.48 19.37
CA GLY A 1047 -5.46 21.03 19.88
C GLY A 1047 -6.49 22.15 20.00
N ARG A 1048 -7.41 22.01 20.96
CA ARG A 1048 -8.65 22.81 21.10
C ARG A 1048 -8.44 24.33 21.13
N GLN A 1049 -7.36 24.82 21.71
CA GLN A 1049 -7.14 26.25 21.95
C GLN A 1049 -5.87 26.73 21.25
N ALA A 1050 -5.86 27.96 20.72
CA ALA A 1050 -4.65 28.56 20.14
C ALA A 1050 -3.75 29.16 21.23
N PHE A 1051 -4.34 29.72 22.28
CA PHE A 1051 -3.65 30.28 23.44
C PHE A 1051 -4.23 29.67 24.73
N ALA A 1052 -3.42 29.58 25.79
CA ALA A 1052 -3.93 29.16 27.09
C ALA A 1052 -4.98 30.17 27.59
N THR A 1053 -6.12 29.68 28.08
CA THR A 1053 -7.09 30.53 28.80
C THR A 1053 -6.48 30.98 30.12
N SER A 1054 -6.38 32.30 30.33
CA SER A 1054 -5.87 32.90 31.57
C SER A 1054 -6.86 32.83 32.73
#